data_AF-A0A9Q0AK01-F1
#
_entry.id   AF-A0A9Q0AK01-F1
#
_cell.length_a   1.000
_cell.length_b   1.000
_cell.length_c   1.000
_cell.angle_alpha   90.00
_cell.angle_beta   90.00
_cell.angle_gamma   90.00
#
_symmetry.space_group_name_H-M   'P 1'
#
loop_
_entity.id
_entity.type
_entity.pdbx_description
1 polymer ?
#
loop_
_entity_poly.entity_id
_entity_poly.type
_entity_poly.pdbx_seq_one_letter_code
_entity_poly.pdbx_strand_id
1 'polypeptide(L)'
;MACDATCGGCRNGCSTRRLDDIEDMDKSQLLELLKKKDADLKNVRTALRTVQGQVAELSLDSHHAECENSLRSADWFGRTDDPGMKALYVERYLNWGYTREELCSGKPIIGIAQSGSDLAPCNRHHIELAKRVREGIRSAGAIAFEFPTHPIQETGRRPTAALDRNLAAMALAEVLMGYPLDGVVLLTGCDKTTPAFLMAAAQVNIPAICLNVGPMLNGWSRGSRVGSGSVIWKARELHAAGEINDDQFVDMVADGTPSPGHCNTMGTALTMNTLMEALGMTLPGSAAIPAPYRQRSHAAYETGLRIVDLVRKNIRPRDILTREAFENAIVVNTAIGGSTNAPIHLLAVAAHLGVPIDMEDWDELGFHVPLIVNMQPAGEMLSEDYYHAGGLPAVIAELVAADILPHPEAMTVNGKTLGENAQGKTTWDRRTIKTVRNPLKKDAGFLHLHGNLFDSAIMKMSVASGEFRKEFLEDPRDPNAFTCDVAVFDGPEDYKARLDKADIHARTILIMRGVGPLGYPGAAEVVNMHAPSALLKQGIRDLPCIGDGRQSGTSGSPSILNASPEAADGGNLALVRDGDKVRVDLNKRRVDLMVTGAVLEARRKELDEQGGYRVPRSQTYWQDLHRREVGPLSEGGGAVVAVSWRNSHTRRCKSNKSRHPSLRQKPSRQFVGSATSDLSHEELEVRDPIETPTIPREGGTEISISDLRQSHLPDLTSLNISPSNRPISEGVGSSSGRQFKTTMNTACLFVASLGNPAPYQNTRHSAGHVLLKALQSHLNFPALKKSKLHAGGLVSSGSDVGRPEYTLWQSPSLMNVSGPGLLKAYKQFIADSAGSSTDGGLPGLVVLHDEMETAPGQLRARSGHLSARGHNGIKSVQQSLQSAGLLTRLTDDTGNGGKFIKIGVGIGRPAGGSRDREQVSAYVLGKFGTSELATLAGTTGTLVELLEGIRAKI
;
A
#
# COMPACT_ATOMS: atom_id res chain seq x y z
N MET A 1 -52.49 -42.64 19.13
CA MET A 1 -53.05 -42.66 20.49
C MET A 1 -53.80 -41.35 20.71
N ALA A 2 -54.93 -41.36 21.40
CA ALA A 2 -55.61 -40.12 21.80
C ALA A 2 -54.89 -39.47 22.99
N CYS A 3 -55.22 -38.22 23.31
CA CYS A 3 -54.62 -37.48 24.42
C CYS A 3 -55.66 -37.26 25.52
N ASP A 4 -55.66 -38.13 26.53
CA ASP A 4 -56.62 -38.10 27.66
C ASP A 4 -56.21 -37.13 28.77
N ALA A 5 -55.78 -35.91 28.41
CA ALA A 5 -55.40 -34.87 29.36
C ALA A 5 -55.96 -33.49 28.95
N THR A 6 -56.67 -32.84 29.88
CA THR A 6 -57.40 -31.58 29.65
C THR A 6 -56.49 -30.35 29.64
N CYS A 7 -56.24 -29.76 28.46
CA CYS A 7 -55.53 -28.48 28.39
C CYS A 7 -56.47 -27.31 28.77
N GLY A 8 -56.29 -26.78 29.98
CA GLY A 8 -57.07 -25.67 30.53
C GLY A 8 -56.82 -24.32 29.85
N GLY A 9 -57.29 -24.14 28.62
CA GLY A 9 -57.20 -22.86 27.91
C GLY A 9 -57.67 -22.80 26.45
N CYS A 10 -57.85 -23.93 25.77
CA CYS A 10 -58.22 -23.90 24.34
C CYS A 10 -59.70 -23.54 24.14
N ARG A 11 -59.98 -22.37 23.53
CA ARG A 11 -61.35 -21.86 23.32
C ARG A 11 -62.08 -22.36 22.07
N ASN A 12 -61.44 -23.17 21.23
CA ASN A 12 -62.06 -23.72 20.03
C ASN A 12 -62.54 -25.15 20.28
N GLY A 13 -63.85 -25.39 20.13
CA GLY A 13 -64.45 -26.70 20.35
C GLY A 13 -63.91 -27.77 19.40
N CYS A 14 -63.58 -28.94 19.93
CA CYS A 14 -63.06 -30.07 19.15
C CYS A 14 -64.20 -30.77 18.38
N SER A 15 -64.72 -30.12 17.34
CA SER A 15 -65.69 -30.72 16.44
C SER A 15 -65.03 -31.83 15.63
N THR A 16 -65.53 -33.06 15.73
CA THR A 16 -65.08 -34.23 14.97
C THR A 16 -65.49 -34.13 13.49
N ARG A 17 -64.84 -33.24 12.73
CA ARG A 17 -64.76 -33.39 11.29
C ARG A 17 -63.77 -34.52 10.99
N ARG A 18 -64.24 -35.56 10.30
CA ARG A 18 -63.31 -36.32 9.44
C ARG A 18 -62.72 -35.32 8.44
N LEU A 19 -61.45 -35.53 8.12
CA LEU A 19 -60.96 -35.10 6.81
C LEU A 19 -61.50 -36.15 5.85
N ASP A 20 -62.36 -35.75 4.92
CA ASP A 20 -62.82 -36.62 3.86
C ASP A 20 -61.62 -36.89 2.96
N ASP A 21 -61.23 -38.16 2.81
CA ASP A 21 -60.06 -38.53 2.00
C ASP A 21 -60.39 -38.41 0.51
N ILE A 22 -59.39 -38.05 -0.30
CA ILE A 22 -59.59 -37.77 -1.73
C ILE A 22 -59.95 -39.04 -2.52
N GLU A 23 -59.57 -40.21 -1.99
CA GLU A 23 -59.93 -41.54 -2.49
C GLU A 23 -61.42 -41.90 -2.23
N ASP A 24 -62.05 -41.33 -1.20
CA ASP A 24 -63.47 -41.57 -0.85
C ASP A 24 -64.44 -40.68 -1.66
N MET A 25 -63.93 -39.67 -2.39
CA MET A 25 -64.75 -38.70 -3.11
C MET A 25 -65.20 -39.19 -4.50
N ASP A 26 -66.48 -39.04 -4.83
CA ASP A 26 -66.94 -39.36 -6.18
C ASP A 26 -66.43 -38.33 -7.23
N LYS A 27 -66.38 -38.76 -8.50
CA LYS A 27 -65.82 -37.97 -9.61
C LYS A 27 -66.52 -36.62 -9.83
N SER A 28 -67.79 -36.47 -9.44
CA SER A 28 -68.53 -35.20 -9.51
C SER A 28 -68.17 -34.28 -8.35
N GLN A 29 -68.09 -34.80 -7.13
CA GLN A 29 -67.66 -34.07 -5.92
C GLN A 29 -66.24 -33.55 -6.07
N LEU A 30 -65.32 -34.41 -6.56
CA LEU A 30 -63.93 -34.04 -6.82
C LEU A 30 -63.83 -32.93 -7.88
N LEU A 31 -64.63 -33.00 -8.94
CA LEU A 31 -64.67 -31.98 -9.99
C LEU A 31 -65.21 -30.63 -9.46
N GLU A 32 -66.17 -30.64 -8.56
CA GLU A 32 -66.70 -29.44 -7.92
C GLU A 32 -65.69 -28.82 -6.93
N LEU A 33 -65.00 -29.64 -6.14
CA LEU A 33 -63.92 -29.20 -5.25
C LEU A 33 -62.75 -28.59 -6.04
N LEU A 34 -62.37 -29.19 -7.18
CA LEU A 34 -61.38 -28.65 -8.10
C LEU A 34 -61.82 -27.30 -8.73
N LYS A 35 -63.08 -27.18 -9.19
CA LYS A 35 -63.63 -25.90 -9.68
C LYS A 35 -63.59 -24.82 -8.59
N LYS A 36 -63.92 -25.17 -7.35
CA LYS A 36 -63.85 -24.26 -6.20
C LYS A 36 -62.40 -23.84 -5.92
N LYS A 37 -61.43 -24.75 -6.00
CA LYS A 37 -60.01 -24.43 -5.81
C LYS A 37 -59.41 -23.58 -6.93
N ASP A 38 -59.85 -23.75 -8.17
CA ASP A 38 -59.48 -22.86 -9.28
C ASP A 38 -60.10 -21.45 -9.12
N ALA A 39 -61.34 -21.35 -8.62
CA ALA A 39 -61.95 -20.08 -8.25
C ALA A 39 -61.20 -19.39 -7.08
N ASP A 40 -60.87 -20.14 -6.01
CA ASP A 40 -60.03 -19.64 -4.90
C ASP A 40 -58.69 -19.11 -5.43
N LEU A 41 -58.01 -19.85 -6.33
CA LEU A 41 -56.74 -19.46 -6.95
C LEU A 41 -56.87 -18.21 -7.83
N LYS A 42 -57.97 -18.05 -8.56
CA LYS A 42 -58.26 -16.84 -9.36
C LYS A 42 -58.50 -15.63 -8.46
N ASN A 43 -59.20 -15.81 -7.35
CA ASN A 43 -59.43 -14.76 -6.36
C ASN A 43 -58.10 -14.34 -5.69
N VAL A 44 -57.28 -15.30 -5.25
CA VAL A 44 -55.94 -15.02 -4.67
C VAL A 44 -55.02 -14.33 -5.67
N ARG A 45 -54.99 -14.76 -6.94
CA ARG A 45 -54.22 -14.08 -8.00
C ARG A 45 -54.71 -12.66 -8.28
N THR A 46 -56.01 -12.42 -8.16
CA THR A 46 -56.59 -11.08 -8.35
C THR A 46 -56.22 -10.17 -7.17
N ALA A 47 -56.39 -10.65 -5.93
CA ALA A 47 -55.96 -9.92 -4.73
C ALA A 47 -54.44 -9.64 -4.74
N LEU A 48 -53.61 -10.60 -5.18
CA LEU A 48 -52.16 -10.39 -5.32
C LEU A 48 -51.84 -9.29 -6.32
N ARG A 49 -52.56 -9.23 -7.46
CA ARG A 49 -52.44 -8.13 -8.44
C ARG A 49 -52.91 -6.79 -7.88
N THR A 50 -53.97 -6.75 -7.08
CA THR A 50 -54.42 -5.52 -6.41
C THR A 50 -53.37 -5.03 -5.41
N VAL A 51 -52.80 -5.91 -4.60
CA VAL A 51 -51.71 -5.55 -3.68
C VAL A 51 -50.44 -5.12 -4.44
N GLN A 52 -50.09 -5.78 -5.55
CA GLN A 52 -49.00 -5.35 -6.42
C GLN A 52 -49.25 -3.98 -7.05
N GLY A 53 -50.50 -3.67 -7.44
CA GLY A 53 -50.91 -2.35 -7.91
C GLY A 53 -50.79 -1.29 -6.82
N GLN A 54 -51.29 -1.56 -5.61
CA GLN A 54 -51.19 -0.63 -4.47
C GLN A 54 -49.74 -0.42 -4.01
N VAL A 55 -48.89 -1.44 -4.07
CA VAL A 55 -47.44 -1.31 -3.83
C VAL A 55 -46.76 -0.51 -4.95
N ALA A 56 -47.22 -0.61 -6.19
CA ALA A 56 -46.74 0.23 -7.28
C ALA A 56 -47.20 1.70 -7.12
N GLU A 57 -48.44 1.96 -6.74
CA GLU A 57 -48.95 3.32 -6.47
C GLU A 57 -48.21 3.97 -5.28
N LEU A 58 -48.02 3.23 -4.18
CA LEU A 58 -47.18 3.67 -3.06
C LEU A 58 -45.70 3.86 -3.44
N SER A 59 -45.22 3.21 -4.51
CA SER A 59 -43.88 3.45 -5.06
C SER A 59 -43.85 4.65 -6.02
N LEU A 60 -44.95 4.97 -6.70
CA LEU A 60 -45.02 6.08 -7.66
C LEU A 60 -44.99 7.45 -6.96
N ASP A 61 -45.65 7.58 -5.81
CA ASP A 61 -45.55 8.77 -4.95
C ASP A 61 -44.13 9.01 -4.41
N SER A 62 -43.24 8.01 -4.47
CA SER A 62 -41.82 8.17 -4.08
C SER A 62 -40.92 8.82 -5.14
N HIS A 63 -41.39 9.00 -6.39
CA HIS A 63 -40.58 9.60 -7.48
C HIS A 63 -40.30 11.11 -7.31
N HIS A 64 -40.73 11.73 -6.21
CA HIS A 64 -40.28 13.07 -5.80
C HIS A 64 -39.36 13.07 -4.56
N ALA A 65 -38.87 11.88 -4.15
CA ALA A 65 -37.88 11.68 -3.10
C ALA A 65 -36.54 11.07 -3.59
N GLU A 66 -36.31 10.97 -4.91
CA GLU A 66 -35.17 10.27 -5.55
C GLU A 66 -33.78 10.94 -5.39
N CYS A 67 -33.48 11.51 -4.23
CA CYS A 67 -32.13 11.88 -3.82
C CYS A 67 -31.74 11.42 -2.41
N GLU A 68 -32.57 10.61 -1.74
CA GLU A 68 -32.21 9.99 -0.46
C GLU A 68 -31.42 8.68 -0.65
N ASN A 69 -30.09 8.78 -0.50
CA ASN A 69 -29.17 7.67 -0.22
C ASN A 69 -29.20 6.44 -1.14
N SER A 70 -28.98 6.63 -2.45
CA SER A 70 -28.51 5.54 -3.32
C SER A 70 -27.17 4.99 -2.79
N LEU A 71 -27.11 3.69 -2.46
CA LEU A 71 -25.87 2.99 -2.10
C LEU A 71 -24.85 3.03 -3.26
N ARG A 72 -23.54 2.94 -2.97
CA ARG A 72 -22.51 3.14 -4.00
C ARG A 72 -22.41 1.98 -5.00
N SER A 73 -22.82 0.78 -4.62
CA SER A 73 -23.03 -0.34 -5.54
C SER A 73 -24.08 -0.04 -6.63
N ALA A 74 -24.99 0.92 -6.40
CA ALA A 74 -25.93 1.38 -7.41
C ALA A 74 -25.22 2.04 -8.62
N ASP A 75 -24.06 2.67 -8.42
CA ASP A 75 -23.28 3.26 -9.51
C ASP A 75 -22.71 2.19 -10.49
N TRP A 76 -22.80 0.89 -10.14
CA TRP A 76 -22.54 -0.29 -11.00
C TRP A 76 -23.83 -1.05 -11.37
N PHE A 77 -24.54 -1.61 -10.39
CA PHE A 77 -25.68 -2.52 -10.61
C PHE A 77 -27.04 -1.80 -10.62
N GLY A 78 -27.12 -0.59 -10.05
CA GLY A 78 -28.33 0.22 -9.99
C GLY A 78 -28.59 1.01 -11.28
N ARG A 79 -27.53 1.56 -11.88
CA ARG A 79 -27.47 2.39 -13.10
C ARG A 79 -28.72 2.40 -13.99
N THR A 80 -29.27 3.59 -14.18
CA THR A 80 -30.36 3.89 -15.14
C THR A 80 -29.90 4.83 -16.25
N ASP A 81 -28.80 5.54 -16.03
CA ASP A 81 -28.13 6.45 -16.95
C ASP A 81 -27.39 5.72 -18.09
N ASP A 82 -26.77 4.57 -17.79
CA ASP A 82 -26.13 3.70 -18.78
C ASP A 82 -26.52 2.22 -18.60
N PRO A 83 -27.56 1.76 -19.29
CA PRO A 83 -27.97 0.36 -19.30
C PRO A 83 -26.93 -0.60 -19.94
N GLY A 84 -26.05 -0.10 -20.81
CA GLY A 84 -25.01 -0.91 -21.46
C GLY A 84 -23.89 -1.25 -20.47
N MET A 85 -23.38 -0.25 -19.76
CA MET A 85 -22.43 -0.46 -18.66
C MET A 85 -23.05 -1.24 -17.50
N LYS A 86 -24.34 -1.05 -17.19
CA LYS A 86 -25.05 -1.92 -16.24
C LYS A 86 -25.01 -3.39 -16.66
N ALA A 87 -25.34 -3.69 -17.91
CA ALA A 87 -25.30 -5.05 -18.42
C ALA A 87 -23.88 -5.64 -18.34
N LEU A 88 -22.86 -4.87 -18.71
CA LEU A 88 -21.45 -5.27 -18.62
C LEU A 88 -21.00 -5.53 -17.18
N TYR A 89 -21.37 -4.68 -16.22
CA TYR A 89 -21.04 -4.87 -14.81
C TYR A 89 -21.76 -6.05 -14.19
N VAL A 90 -23.02 -6.33 -14.56
CA VAL A 90 -23.78 -7.47 -14.04
C VAL A 90 -23.29 -8.80 -14.63
N GLU A 91 -23.00 -8.87 -15.94
CA GLU A 91 -22.70 -10.10 -16.69
C GLU A 91 -21.74 -11.03 -15.96
N ARG A 92 -20.58 -10.51 -15.53
CA ARG A 92 -19.49 -11.34 -15.02
C ARG A 92 -19.72 -11.87 -13.61
N TYR A 93 -20.61 -11.25 -12.83
CA TYR A 93 -20.98 -11.75 -11.50
C TYR A 93 -22.04 -12.85 -11.54
N LEU A 94 -22.82 -12.97 -12.63
CA LEU A 94 -23.79 -14.06 -12.80
C LEU A 94 -23.13 -15.43 -13.01
N ASN A 95 -21.89 -15.45 -13.53
CA ASN A 95 -21.28 -16.65 -14.11
C ASN A 95 -20.98 -17.81 -13.13
N TRP A 96 -21.11 -17.59 -11.82
CA TRP A 96 -20.91 -18.59 -10.77
C TRP A 96 -22.12 -18.79 -9.84
N GLY A 97 -23.27 -18.16 -10.15
CA GLY A 97 -24.55 -18.46 -9.51
C GLY A 97 -25.25 -17.34 -8.75
N TYR A 98 -24.74 -16.11 -8.74
CA TYR A 98 -25.56 -14.96 -8.31
C TYR A 98 -26.66 -14.66 -9.34
N THR A 99 -27.86 -14.35 -8.87
CA THR A 99 -28.98 -13.94 -9.74
C THR A 99 -28.88 -12.46 -10.12
N ARG A 100 -29.49 -12.09 -11.25
CA ARG A 100 -29.65 -10.68 -11.65
C ARG A 100 -30.49 -9.94 -10.61
N GLU A 101 -31.49 -10.63 -10.07
CA GLU A 101 -32.46 -10.16 -9.11
C GLU A 101 -31.79 -9.80 -7.78
N GLU A 102 -30.82 -10.60 -7.30
CA GLU A 102 -29.97 -10.23 -6.18
C GLU A 102 -29.14 -8.97 -6.49
N LEU A 103 -28.31 -9.00 -7.53
CA LEU A 103 -27.36 -7.91 -7.83
C LEU A 103 -28.06 -6.56 -8.09
N CYS A 104 -29.24 -6.60 -8.71
CA CYS A 104 -30.03 -5.39 -9.02
C CYS A 104 -31.05 -5.01 -7.93
N SER A 105 -31.12 -5.73 -6.80
CA SER A 105 -32.14 -5.49 -5.74
C SER A 105 -31.95 -4.22 -4.90
N GLY A 106 -30.81 -3.52 -5.03
CA GLY A 106 -30.45 -2.40 -4.15
C GLY A 106 -30.09 -2.81 -2.71
N LYS A 107 -30.01 -4.11 -2.41
CA LYS A 107 -29.45 -4.61 -1.14
C LYS A 107 -27.97 -4.21 -1.02
N PRO A 108 -27.47 -3.92 0.21
CA PRO A 108 -26.05 -3.68 0.44
C PRO A 108 -25.17 -4.81 -0.09
N ILE A 109 -24.11 -4.44 -0.82
CA ILE A 109 -23.03 -5.36 -1.20
C ILE A 109 -21.91 -5.22 -0.17
N ILE A 110 -21.70 -6.27 0.63
CA ILE A 110 -20.69 -6.27 1.71
C ILE A 110 -19.46 -7.06 1.27
N GLY A 111 -18.30 -6.40 1.33
CA GLY A 111 -17.01 -7.05 1.15
C GLY A 111 -16.58 -7.86 2.38
N ILE A 112 -15.92 -9.00 2.17
CA ILE A 112 -15.19 -9.73 3.20
C ILE A 112 -13.73 -9.77 2.77
N ALA A 113 -12.89 -8.95 3.41
CA ALA A 113 -11.46 -8.85 3.10
C ALA A 113 -10.70 -10.00 3.78
N GLN A 114 -10.41 -11.06 3.02
CA GLN A 114 -9.85 -12.31 3.49
C GLN A 114 -8.32 -12.27 3.56
N SER A 115 -7.76 -12.40 4.77
CA SER A 115 -6.30 -12.45 5.02
C SER A 115 -5.76 -13.85 5.36
N GLY A 116 -6.65 -14.84 5.57
CA GLY A 116 -6.27 -16.22 5.86
C GLY A 116 -5.77 -16.96 4.62
N SER A 117 -4.61 -17.60 4.74
CA SER A 117 -4.02 -18.45 3.71
C SER A 117 -3.01 -19.43 4.33
N ASP A 118 -2.51 -20.40 3.56
CA ASP A 118 -1.42 -21.28 4.02
C ASP A 118 -0.10 -20.52 4.24
N LEU A 119 0.10 -19.37 3.57
CA LEU A 119 1.20 -18.45 3.83
C LEU A 119 0.99 -17.58 5.08
N ALA A 120 -0.22 -17.55 5.63
CA ALA A 120 -0.59 -16.78 6.83
C ALA A 120 -1.27 -17.69 7.87
N PRO A 121 -0.57 -18.71 8.43
CA PRO A 121 -1.11 -19.65 9.43
C PRO A 121 -1.86 -18.97 10.57
N CYS A 122 -1.35 -17.83 11.07
CA CYS A 122 -1.99 -17.05 12.14
C CYS A 122 -3.43 -16.62 11.80
N ASN A 123 -3.69 -16.29 10.54
CA ASN A 123 -5.00 -15.83 10.04
C ASN A 123 -5.78 -16.94 9.33
N ARG A 124 -5.17 -18.11 9.08
CA ARG A 124 -5.73 -19.19 8.25
C ARG A 124 -7.14 -19.63 8.67
N HIS A 125 -7.48 -19.56 9.95
CA HIS A 125 -8.82 -19.91 10.43
C HIS A 125 -9.93 -18.98 9.88
N HIS A 126 -9.59 -17.78 9.38
CA HIS A 126 -10.55 -16.91 8.68
C HIS A 126 -11.16 -17.53 7.41
N ILE A 127 -10.54 -18.56 6.82
CA ILE A 127 -11.15 -19.35 5.74
C ILE A 127 -12.46 -20.02 6.21
N GLU A 128 -12.55 -20.38 7.49
CA GLU A 128 -13.76 -20.91 8.10
C GLU A 128 -14.67 -19.80 8.62
N LEU A 129 -14.11 -18.77 9.28
CA LEU A 129 -14.89 -17.68 9.86
C LEU A 129 -15.61 -16.82 8.79
N ALA A 130 -15.04 -16.68 7.59
CA ALA A 130 -15.70 -16.01 6.47
C ALA A 130 -17.02 -16.68 6.04
N LYS A 131 -17.20 -17.98 6.31
CA LYS A 131 -18.47 -18.70 6.10
C LYS A 131 -19.54 -18.18 7.05
N ARG A 132 -19.20 -18.06 8.35
CA ARG A 132 -20.07 -17.48 9.40
C ARG A 132 -20.36 -15.99 9.16
N VAL A 133 -19.38 -15.20 8.73
CA VAL A 133 -19.56 -13.78 8.36
C VAL A 133 -20.55 -13.65 7.18
N ARG A 134 -20.36 -14.44 6.12
CA ARG A 134 -21.26 -14.52 4.95
C ARG A 134 -22.68 -14.90 5.34
N GLU A 135 -22.86 -15.85 6.25
CA GLU A 135 -24.16 -16.24 6.79
C GLU A 135 -24.83 -15.11 7.59
N GLY A 136 -24.07 -14.35 8.38
CA GLY A 136 -24.55 -13.14 9.06
C GLY A 136 -25.04 -12.07 8.08
N ILE A 137 -24.21 -11.73 7.09
CA ILE A 137 -24.54 -10.73 6.04
C ILE A 137 -25.83 -11.11 5.31
N ARG A 138 -25.96 -12.39 4.91
CA ARG A 138 -27.16 -12.91 4.24
C ARG A 138 -28.38 -12.91 5.16
N SER A 139 -28.21 -13.26 6.44
CA SER A 139 -29.30 -13.23 7.45
C SER A 139 -29.83 -11.81 7.69
N ALA A 140 -28.96 -10.81 7.67
CA ALA A 140 -29.34 -9.40 7.76
C ALA A 140 -29.90 -8.82 6.44
N GLY A 141 -30.02 -9.61 5.37
CA GLY A 141 -30.66 -9.21 4.11
C GLY A 141 -29.74 -8.54 3.09
N ALA A 142 -28.43 -8.78 3.16
CA ALA A 142 -27.42 -8.22 2.26
C ALA A 142 -26.66 -9.30 1.45
N ILE A 143 -25.84 -8.86 0.50
CA ILE A 143 -25.05 -9.73 -0.39
C ILE A 143 -23.58 -9.72 0.08
N ALA A 144 -22.89 -10.87 -0.02
CA ALA A 144 -21.55 -11.06 0.53
C ALA A 144 -20.52 -11.41 -0.56
N PHE A 145 -19.56 -10.52 -0.81
CA PHE A 145 -18.45 -10.71 -1.73
C PHE A 145 -17.14 -10.92 -0.95
N GLU A 146 -16.65 -12.15 -0.90
CA GLU A 146 -15.35 -12.46 -0.30
C GLU A 146 -14.23 -12.29 -1.34
N PHE A 147 -13.13 -11.63 -0.94
CA PHE A 147 -11.97 -11.41 -1.79
C PHE A 147 -10.66 -11.50 -0.98
N PRO A 148 -9.56 -12.03 -1.55
CA PRO A 148 -8.28 -12.13 -0.87
C PRO A 148 -7.57 -10.77 -0.78
N THR A 149 -6.73 -10.59 0.25
CA THR A 149 -5.81 -9.46 0.38
C THR A 149 -4.36 -9.87 0.16
N HIS A 150 -3.44 -8.89 0.14
CA HIS A 150 -2.01 -9.18 0.28
C HIS A 150 -1.76 -9.98 1.58
N PRO A 151 -1.05 -11.14 1.53
CA PRO A 151 -0.81 -11.96 2.71
C PRO A 151 0.30 -11.37 3.58
N ILE A 152 0.08 -11.33 4.90
CA ILE A 152 1.07 -10.89 5.89
C ILE A 152 1.20 -11.97 6.96
N GLN A 153 2.43 -12.37 7.25
CA GLN A 153 2.78 -13.21 8.39
C GLN A 153 4.18 -12.85 8.89
N GLU A 154 4.32 -12.57 10.19
CA GLU A 154 5.50 -11.89 10.74
C GLU A 154 6.80 -12.70 10.56
N THR A 155 6.80 -13.99 10.92
CA THR A 155 8.04 -14.76 11.08
C THR A 155 8.59 -15.33 9.78
N GLY A 156 7.76 -15.49 8.74
CA GLY A 156 8.16 -15.98 7.42
C GLY A 156 8.52 -14.87 6.42
N ARG A 157 8.00 -13.64 6.60
CA ARG A 157 8.21 -12.53 5.66
C ARG A 157 9.55 -11.82 5.89
N ARG A 158 10.59 -12.32 5.22
CA ARG A 158 11.94 -11.71 5.20
C ARG A 158 12.04 -10.57 4.16
N PRO A 159 12.72 -9.44 4.44
CA PRO A 159 13.47 -9.15 5.66
C PRO A 159 12.58 -8.86 6.89
N THR A 160 11.44 -8.16 6.74
CA THR A 160 10.43 -8.01 7.80
C THR A 160 9.03 -7.79 7.20
N ALA A 161 7.99 -8.20 7.92
CA ALA A 161 6.59 -8.00 7.54
C ALA A 161 6.09 -6.56 7.68
N ALA A 162 6.81 -5.69 8.42
CA ALA A 162 6.45 -4.28 8.50
C ALA A 162 6.59 -3.55 7.15
N LEU A 163 7.42 -4.05 6.22
CA LEU A 163 7.38 -3.63 4.80
C LEU A 163 5.99 -3.79 4.18
N ASP A 164 5.26 -4.85 4.53
CA ASP A 164 4.03 -5.22 3.85
C ASP A 164 2.79 -4.54 4.44
N ARG A 165 2.90 -3.89 5.61
CA ARG A 165 1.81 -3.11 6.20
C ARG A 165 1.29 -2.05 5.23
N ASN A 166 2.21 -1.23 4.69
CA ASN A 166 1.86 -0.14 3.79
C ASN A 166 1.41 -0.67 2.41
N LEU A 167 2.00 -1.78 1.95
CA LEU A 167 1.59 -2.46 0.70
C LEU A 167 0.16 -2.99 0.77
N ALA A 168 -0.17 -3.72 1.85
CA ALA A 168 -1.50 -4.28 2.06
C ALA A 168 -2.55 -3.18 2.28
N ALA A 169 -2.20 -2.08 2.97
CA ALA A 169 -3.08 -0.94 3.13
C ALA A 169 -3.47 -0.32 1.77
N MET A 170 -2.48 -0.01 0.91
CA MET A 170 -2.74 0.53 -0.43
C MET A 170 -3.51 -0.46 -1.31
N ALA A 171 -3.08 -1.73 -1.34
CA ALA A 171 -3.75 -2.76 -2.15
C ALA A 171 -5.21 -2.99 -1.75
N LEU A 172 -5.52 -2.93 -0.45
CA LEU A 172 -6.90 -3.03 0.04
C LEU A 172 -7.69 -1.74 -0.26
N ALA A 173 -7.10 -0.56 -0.10
CA ALA A 173 -7.77 0.71 -0.41
C ALA A 173 -8.24 0.77 -1.88
N GLU A 174 -7.39 0.35 -2.82
CA GLU A 174 -7.74 0.26 -4.25
C GLU A 174 -8.90 -0.72 -4.51
N VAL A 175 -8.95 -1.86 -3.81
CA VAL A 175 -10.06 -2.82 -3.94
C VAL A 175 -11.36 -2.25 -3.37
N LEU A 176 -11.32 -1.62 -2.20
CA LEU A 176 -12.52 -1.01 -1.59
C LEU A 176 -13.07 0.17 -2.42
N MET A 177 -12.18 0.93 -3.08
CA MET A 177 -12.58 1.99 -4.01
C MET A 177 -13.08 1.46 -5.36
N GLY A 178 -12.35 0.51 -5.98
CA GLY A 178 -12.57 0.10 -7.37
C GLY A 178 -13.75 -0.85 -7.60
N TYR A 179 -14.21 -1.57 -6.58
CA TYR A 179 -15.30 -2.53 -6.67
C TYR A 179 -16.60 -2.03 -5.99
N PRO A 180 -17.79 -2.53 -6.41
CA PRO A 180 -19.09 -2.10 -5.89
C PRO A 180 -19.38 -2.67 -4.48
N LEU A 181 -18.66 -2.18 -3.48
CA LEU A 181 -18.78 -2.57 -2.07
C LEU A 181 -19.33 -1.39 -1.25
N ASP A 182 -20.47 -1.57 -0.60
CA ASP A 182 -21.11 -0.55 0.24
C ASP A 182 -20.57 -0.52 1.67
N GLY A 183 -20.01 -1.65 2.12
CA GLY A 183 -19.26 -1.75 3.37
C GLY A 183 -18.35 -2.98 3.38
N VAL A 184 -17.54 -3.14 4.42
CA VAL A 184 -16.57 -4.24 4.51
C VAL A 184 -16.42 -4.84 5.91
N VAL A 185 -16.30 -6.18 5.97
CA VAL A 185 -15.78 -6.91 7.13
C VAL A 185 -14.29 -7.19 6.93
N LEU A 186 -13.48 -6.71 7.87
CA LEU A 186 -12.02 -6.71 7.81
C LEU A 186 -11.48 -7.87 8.65
N LEU A 187 -11.10 -8.98 8.00
CA LEU A 187 -10.62 -10.19 8.68
C LEU A 187 -9.15 -10.02 9.07
N THR A 188 -8.90 -9.79 10.36
CA THR A 188 -7.61 -9.33 10.93
C THR A 188 -7.04 -10.35 11.92
N GLY A 189 -5.75 -10.26 12.28
CA GLY A 189 -5.15 -11.24 13.18
C GLY A 189 -3.68 -10.98 13.49
N CYS A 190 -2.80 -11.48 12.64
CA CYS A 190 -1.35 -11.35 12.72
C CYS A 190 -0.93 -9.89 12.70
N ASP A 191 -0.09 -9.50 13.66
CA ASP A 191 0.67 -8.25 13.78
C ASP A 191 0.25 -7.09 12.87
N LYS A 192 0.73 -7.10 11.62
CA LYS A 192 0.64 -5.94 10.72
C LYS A 192 -0.63 -5.94 9.85
N THR A 193 -1.47 -6.98 9.90
CA THR A 193 -2.77 -7.02 9.20
C THR A 193 -3.79 -6.02 9.78
N THR A 194 -3.90 -5.99 11.10
CA THR A 194 -4.83 -5.11 11.83
C THR A 194 -4.62 -3.62 11.50
N PRO A 195 -3.42 -3.03 11.63
CA PRO A 195 -3.20 -1.64 11.23
C PRO A 195 -3.34 -1.41 9.72
N ALA A 196 -2.86 -2.33 8.86
CA ALA A 196 -2.98 -2.18 7.41
C ALA A 196 -4.45 -2.07 6.95
N PHE A 197 -5.33 -2.87 7.57
CA PHE A 197 -6.76 -2.87 7.24
C PHE A 197 -7.48 -1.64 7.80
N LEU A 198 -7.09 -1.16 8.99
CA LEU A 198 -7.59 0.10 9.53
C LEU A 198 -7.12 1.33 8.73
N MET A 199 -5.87 1.36 8.24
CA MET A 199 -5.35 2.40 7.35
C MET A 199 -6.18 2.48 6.04
N ALA A 200 -6.43 1.33 5.39
CA ALA A 200 -7.25 1.26 4.18
C ALA A 200 -8.70 1.72 4.44
N ALA A 201 -9.29 1.27 5.54
CA ALA A 201 -10.66 1.64 5.93
C ALA A 201 -10.78 3.15 6.26
N ALA A 202 -9.79 3.73 6.93
CA ALA A 202 -9.69 5.16 7.18
C ALA A 202 -9.59 5.99 5.89
N GLN A 203 -8.71 5.57 4.96
CA GLN A 203 -8.47 6.24 3.69
C GLN A 203 -9.72 6.26 2.80
N VAL A 204 -10.42 5.12 2.70
CA VAL A 204 -11.59 4.93 1.83
C VAL A 204 -12.90 5.41 2.48
N ASN A 205 -13.06 5.16 3.78
CA ASN A 205 -14.16 5.61 4.62
C ASN A 205 -15.58 5.22 4.13
N ILE A 206 -15.72 3.98 3.63
CA ILE A 206 -17.02 3.28 3.62
C ILE A 206 -17.27 2.65 5.01
N PRO A 207 -18.53 2.36 5.39
CA PRO A 207 -18.85 1.58 6.59
C PRO A 207 -18.04 0.29 6.71
N ALA A 208 -17.37 0.11 7.84
CA ALA A 208 -16.44 -1.00 8.05
C ALA A 208 -16.48 -1.51 9.49
N ILE A 209 -16.24 -2.80 9.66
CA ILE A 209 -16.08 -3.45 10.97
C ILE A 209 -14.98 -4.51 10.87
N CYS A 210 -14.24 -4.72 11.94
CA CYS A 210 -13.21 -5.75 11.98
C CYS A 210 -13.71 -7.04 12.63
N LEU A 211 -13.13 -8.17 12.23
CA LEU A 211 -13.18 -9.43 12.95
C LEU A 211 -11.75 -9.94 13.15
N ASN A 212 -11.30 -9.99 14.39
CA ASN A 212 -10.04 -10.63 14.75
C ASN A 212 -10.18 -12.17 14.70
N VAL A 213 -9.13 -12.87 14.26
CA VAL A 213 -9.09 -14.35 14.19
C VAL A 213 -9.05 -14.99 15.59
N GLY A 214 -8.43 -14.31 16.55
CA GLY A 214 -8.20 -14.78 17.91
C GLY A 214 -6.79 -15.37 18.12
N PRO A 215 -6.30 -15.39 19.37
CA PRO A 215 -5.05 -16.04 19.73
C PRO A 215 -5.14 -17.57 19.70
N MET A 216 -3.99 -18.23 19.69
CA MET A 216 -3.85 -19.67 19.93
C MET A 216 -4.24 -20.03 21.37
N LEU A 217 -4.42 -21.33 21.61
CA LEU A 217 -4.51 -21.92 22.95
C LEU A 217 -3.16 -21.79 23.69
N ASN A 218 -3.17 -22.01 25.00
CA ASN A 218 -1.99 -21.98 25.84
C ASN A 218 -1.02 -23.13 25.49
N GLY A 219 0.24 -22.81 25.20
CA GLY A 219 1.30 -23.80 24.92
C GLY A 219 1.89 -24.40 26.20
N TRP A 220 2.39 -25.64 26.12
CA TRP A 220 2.91 -26.39 27.26
C TRP A 220 4.15 -27.21 26.87
N SER A 221 5.29 -26.95 27.52
CA SER A 221 6.52 -27.72 27.36
C SER A 221 6.97 -28.29 28.70
N ARG A 222 7.17 -29.60 28.78
CA ARG A 222 7.62 -30.34 29.98
C ARG A 222 6.82 -29.97 31.26
N GLY A 223 5.51 -29.75 31.13
CA GLY A 223 4.61 -29.36 32.22
C GLY A 223 4.60 -27.87 32.58
N SER A 224 5.46 -27.06 31.99
CA SER A 224 5.48 -25.59 32.13
C SER A 224 4.72 -24.91 30.99
N ARG A 225 4.07 -23.77 31.26
CA ARG A 225 3.42 -22.96 30.21
C ARG A 225 4.47 -22.29 29.33
N VAL A 226 4.28 -22.31 28.01
CA VAL A 226 5.13 -21.62 27.04
C VAL A 226 4.32 -20.69 26.14
N GLY A 227 4.62 -19.40 26.23
CA GLY A 227 3.99 -18.37 25.40
C GLY A 227 4.64 -18.26 24.02
N SER A 228 3.83 -18.36 22.98
CA SER A 228 4.23 -18.15 21.58
C SER A 228 4.94 -16.82 21.41
N GLY A 229 6.10 -16.86 20.75
CA GLY A 229 6.97 -15.71 20.53
C GLY A 229 7.70 -15.18 21.78
N SER A 230 7.31 -15.55 23.01
CA SER A 230 8.13 -15.28 24.22
C SER A 230 9.10 -16.44 24.49
N VAL A 231 8.66 -17.67 24.25
CA VAL A 231 9.45 -18.89 24.42
C VAL A 231 10.75 -18.90 23.60
N ILE A 232 10.77 -18.28 22.42
CA ILE A 232 11.97 -18.21 21.57
C ILE A 232 13.10 -17.39 22.23
N TRP A 233 12.78 -16.38 23.04
CA TRP A 233 13.81 -15.61 23.76
C TRP A 233 14.44 -16.46 24.85
N LYS A 234 13.61 -17.15 25.64
CA LYS A 234 14.09 -18.06 26.70
C LYS A 234 14.87 -19.25 26.12
N ALA A 235 14.43 -19.82 25.00
CA ALA A 235 15.15 -20.88 24.31
C ALA A 235 16.53 -20.41 23.80
N ARG A 236 16.65 -19.15 23.32
CA ARG A 236 17.95 -18.58 22.90
C ARG A 236 18.91 -18.42 24.08
N GLU A 237 18.44 -17.95 25.24
CA GLU A 237 19.26 -17.88 26.45
C GLU A 237 19.79 -19.27 26.86
N LEU A 238 18.92 -20.27 26.92
CA LEU A 238 19.27 -21.64 27.32
C LEU A 238 20.25 -22.28 26.31
N HIS A 239 20.06 -22.02 25.02
CA HIS A 239 20.95 -22.50 23.96
C HIS A 239 22.34 -21.85 24.02
N ALA A 240 22.41 -20.53 24.21
CA ALA A 240 23.68 -19.80 24.39
C ALA A 240 24.41 -20.17 25.70
N ALA A 241 23.65 -20.49 26.76
CA ALA A 241 24.19 -21.06 27.99
C ALA A 241 24.74 -22.49 27.78
N GLY A 242 24.20 -23.25 26.83
CA GLY A 242 24.50 -24.67 26.61
C GLY A 242 23.63 -25.62 27.42
N GLU A 243 22.49 -25.16 27.91
CA GLU A 243 21.52 -25.94 28.70
C GLU A 243 20.57 -26.79 27.83
N ILE A 244 20.39 -26.42 26.54
CA ILE A 244 19.61 -27.18 25.56
C ILE A 244 20.35 -27.28 24.22
N ASN A 245 20.09 -28.35 23.45
CA ASN A 245 20.62 -28.54 22.10
C ASN A 245 19.68 -27.98 21.01
N ASP A 246 20.09 -28.08 19.74
CA ASP A 246 19.35 -27.56 18.58
C ASP A 246 17.93 -28.16 18.45
N ASP A 247 17.78 -29.47 18.61
CA ASP A 247 16.46 -30.14 18.53
C ASP A 247 15.54 -29.69 19.68
N GLN A 248 16.06 -29.65 20.92
CA GLN A 248 15.31 -29.18 22.09
C GLN A 248 14.92 -27.71 22.00
N PHE A 249 15.72 -26.87 21.32
CA PHE A 249 15.35 -25.50 21.01
C PHE A 249 14.14 -25.45 20.07
N VAL A 250 14.12 -26.28 19.02
CA VAL A 250 13.01 -26.36 18.06
C VAL A 250 11.74 -26.89 18.72
N ASP A 251 11.85 -28.00 19.46
CA ASP A 251 10.73 -28.61 20.21
C ASP A 251 10.10 -27.61 21.19
N MET A 252 10.92 -26.96 22.02
CA MET A 252 10.43 -25.98 23.02
C MET A 252 9.71 -24.79 22.37
N VAL A 253 10.12 -24.37 21.17
CA VAL A 253 9.43 -23.32 20.41
C VAL A 253 8.14 -23.84 19.73
N ALA A 254 8.13 -25.09 19.28
CA ALA A 254 6.96 -25.75 18.71
C ALA A 254 5.85 -25.96 19.75
N ASP A 255 6.19 -26.37 20.98
CA ASP A 255 5.28 -26.50 22.13
C ASP A 255 4.51 -25.20 22.44
N GLY A 256 5.06 -24.04 22.04
CA GLY A 256 4.42 -22.72 22.14
C GLY A 256 3.35 -22.43 21.07
N THR A 257 3.09 -23.35 20.14
CA THR A 257 2.24 -23.15 18.95
C THR A 257 1.17 -24.26 18.80
N PRO A 258 0.28 -24.46 19.79
CA PRO A 258 -0.56 -25.66 19.89
C PRO A 258 -1.84 -25.68 19.02
N SER A 259 -2.20 -24.59 18.34
CA SER A 259 -3.47 -24.48 17.63
C SER A 259 -3.43 -23.47 16.47
N PRO A 260 -4.50 -23.36 15.65
CA PRO A 260 -4.74 -22.16 14.85
C PRO A 260 -4.88 -20.91 15.72
N GLY A 261 -4.55 -19.74 15.16
CA GLY A 261 -4.65 -18.42 15.81
C GLY A 261 -3.34 -17.63 15.75
N HIS A 262 -3.35 -16.38 16.21
CA HIS A 262 -2.12 -15.59 16.40
C HIS A 262 -1.44 -15.87 17.75
N CYS A 263 -0.29 -15.24 18.03
CA CYS A 263 0.43 -15.40 19.29
C CYS A 263 -0.50 -15.28 20.52
N ASN A 264 -0.34 -16.19 21.48
CA ASN A 264 -1.10 -16.34 22.72
C ASN A 264 -0.53 -15.52 23.91
N THR A 265 0.44 -14.64 23.61
CA THR A 265 1.09 -13.68 24.49
C THR A 265 0.62 -12.25 24.15
N MET A 266 0.91 -11.25 24.99
CA MET A 266 0.62 -9.84 24.70
C MET A 266 1.61 -9.23 23.69
N GLY A 267 1.93 -10.00 22.65
CA GLY A 267 2.63 -9.53 21.46
C GLY A 267 1.78 -8.55 20.63
N THR A 268 2.33 -8.09 19.51
CA THR A 268 1.65 -7.09 18.67
C THR A 268 0.29 -7.54 18.18
N ALA A 269 0.13 -8.80 17.75
CA ALA A 269 -1.16 -9.34 17.31
C ALA A 269 -2.28 -9.15 18.36
N LEU A 270 -2.11 -9.66 19.58
CA LEU A 270 -3.12 -9.51 20.63
C LEU A 270 -3.25 -8.05 21.10
N THR A 271 -2.15 -7.30 21.16
CA THR A 271 -2.18 -5.85 21.44
C THR A 271 -3.09 -5.16 20.44
N MET A 272 -2.77 -5.22 19.14
CA MET A 272 -3.52 -4.53 18.08
C MET A 272 -4.97 -5.00 17.98
N ASN A 273 -5.25 -6.29 18.19
CA ASN A 273 -6.61 -6.80 18.19
C ASN A 273 -7.41 -6.32 19.42
N THR A 274 -6.75 -6.05 20.55
CA THR A 274 -7.33 -5.43 21.75
C THR A 274 -7.52 -3.91 21.56
N LEU A 275 -6.53 -3.20 21.04
CA LEU A 275 -6.63 -1.76 20.79
C LEU A 275 -7.66 -1.44 19.69
N MET A 276 -7.84 -2.32 18.72
CA MET A 276 -8.92 -2.23 17.73
C MET A 276 -10.33 -2.36 18.35
N GLU A 277 -10.46 -3.05 19.50
CA GLU A 277 -11.70 -3.08 20.28
C GLU A 277 -11.86 -1.83 21.16
N ALA A 278 -10.77 -1.32 21.75
CA ALA A 278 -10.76 -0.06 22.51
C ALA A 278 -11.07 1.18 21.63
N LEU A 279 -10.56 1.17 20.39
CA LEU A 279 -10.93 2.08 19.30
C LEU A 279 -12.37 1.88 18.79
N GLY A 280 -13.11 0.94 19.35
CA GLY A 280 -14.50 0.69 19.00
C GLY A 280 -14.72 0.06 17.63
N MET A 281 -13.71 -0.50 16.95
CA MET A 281 -13.83 -1.05 15.58
C MET A 281 -14.15 -2.55 15.49
N THR A 282 -14.29 -3.25 16.62
CA THR A 282 -14.87 -4.61 16.72
C THR A 282 -16.07 -4.62 17.65
N LEU A 283 -16.83 -5.73 17.64
CA LEU A 283 -17.78 -6.01 18.71
C LEU A 283 -17.05 -6.19 20.06
N PRO A 284 -17.64 -5.77 21.20
CA PRO A 284 -17.01 -5.91 22.52
C PRO A 284 -16.81 -7.37 22.95
N GLY A 285 -15.71 -7.63 23.66
CA GLY A 285 -15.29 -8.95 24.10
C GLY A 285 -14.72 -9.85 22.99
N SER A 286 -14.59 -9.34 21.77
CA SER A 286 -14.12 -10.11 20.60
C SER A 286 -12.60 -10.35 20.63
N ALA A 287 -11.80 -9.38 21.08
CA ALA A 287 -10.34 -9.42 20.98
C ALA A 287 -9.69 -10.63 21.65
N ALA A 288 -10.19 -11.03 22.82
CA ALA A 288 -9.59 -12.08 23.63
C ALA A 288 -9.99 -13.51 23.21
N ILE A 289 -11.10 -13.71 22.48
CA ILE A 289 -11.66 -15.05 22.20
C ILE A 289 -10.61 -15.90 21.44
N PRO A 290 -10.13 -17.04 21.98
CA PRO A 290 -9.18 -17.90 21.27
C PRO A 290 -9.76 -18.40 19.94
N ALA A 291 -8.92 -18.51 18.90
CA ALA A 291 -9.38 -18.83 17.55
C ALA A 291 -10.17 -20.16 17.45
N PRO A 292 -9.82 -21.24 18.18
CA PRO A 292 -10.58 -22.50 18.11
C PRO A 292 -11.90 -22.50 18.90
N TYR A 293 -12.19 -21.48 19.71
CA TYR A 293 -13.39 -21.47 20.56
C TYR A 293 -14.65 -21.19 19.73
N ARG A 294 -15.75 -21.91 19.97
CA ARG A 294 -17.03 -21.70 19.25
C ARG A 294 -17.51 -20.25 19.28
N GLN A 295 -17.20 -19.50 20.34
CA GLN A 295 -17.52 -18.08 20.50
C GLN A 295 -16.92 -17.22 19.37
N ARG A 296 -15.78 -17.60 18.77
CA ARG A 296 -15.20 -16.93 17.61
C ARG A 296 -16.12 -17.02 16.38
N SER A 297 -16.75 -18.19 16.18
CA SER A 297 -17.77 -18.44 15.14
C SER A 297 -19.16 -17.82 15.44
N HIS A 298 -19.42 -17.45 16.70
CA HIS A 298 -20.56 -16.62 17.07
C HIS A 298 -20.29 -15.15 16.71
N ALA A 299 -19.17 -14.58 17.21
CA ALA A 299 -18.74 -13.21 16.92
C ALA A 299 -18.58 -12.95 15.40
N ALA A 300 -18.13 -13.94 14.63
CA ALA A 300 -18.08 -13.89 13.18
C ALA A 300 -19.47 -13.65 12.53
N TYR A 301 -20.49 -14.37 13.01
CA TYR A 301 -21.86 -14.22 12.53
C TYR A 301 -22.48 -12.89 12.97
N GLU A 302 -22.27 -12.49 14.23
CA GLU A 302 -22.75 -11.21 14.78
C GLU A 302 -22.10 -10.00 14.08
N THR A 303 -20.81 -10.09 13.73
CA THR A 303 -20.12 -9.09 12.91
C THR A 303 -20.72 -9.01 11.49
N GLY A 304 -21.06 -10.17 10.92
CA GLY A 304 -21.76 -10.26 9.63
C GLY A 304 -23.18 -9.67 9.65
N LEU A 305 -23.91 -9.78 10.75
CA LEU A 305 -25.15 -9.02 10.94
C LEU A 305 -24.86 -7.52 11.03
N ARG A 306 -23.91 -7.13 11.88
CA ARG A 306 -23.72 -5.72 12.27
C ARG A 306 -23.20 -4.82 11.14
N ILE A 307 -22.37 -5.34 10.24
CA ILE A 307 -21.89 -4.55 9.08
C ILE A 307 -23.04 -4.05 8.19
N VAL A 308 -24.13 -4.81 8.06
CA VAL A 308 -25.28 -4.40 7.26
C VAL A 308 -26.00 -3.22 7.92
N ASP A 309 -26.10 -3.21 9.24
CA ASP A 309 -26.65 -2.08 10.00
C ASP A 309 -25.74 -0.84 10.01
N LEU A 310 -24.41 -1.03 9.98
CA LEU A 310 -23.45 0.06 9.78
C LEU A 310 -23.64 0.71 8.40
N VAL A 311 -23.87 -0.08 7.35
CA VAL A 311 -24.18 0.45 6.01
C VAL A 311 -25.52 1.18 6.01
N ARG A 312 -26.58 0.58 6.54
CA ARG A 312 -27.92 1.23 6.65
C ARG A 312 -27.89 2.55 7.40
N LYS A 313 -27.05 2.67 8.43
CA LYS A 313 -26.89 3.88 9.26
C LYS A 313 -25.76 4.81 8.77
N ASN A 314 -25.04 4.43 7.70
CA ASN A 314 -23.88 5.13 7.17
C ASN A 314 -22.81 5.48 8.22
N ILE A 315 -22.58 4.59 9.19
CA ILE A 315 -21.56 4.74 10.24
C ILE A 315 -20.22 4.22 9.68
N ARG A 316 -19.21 5.10 9.61
CA ARG A 316 -17.94 4.86 8.92
C ARG A 316 -16.76 5.00 9.89
N PRO A 317 -15.54 4.55 9.52
CA PRO A 317 -14.37 4.66 10.38
C PRO A 317 -14.13 6.04 11.01
N ARG A 318 -14.27 7.16 10.27
CA ARG A 318 -14.11 8.51 10.86
C ARG A 318 -15.18 8.94 11.86
N ASP A 319 -16.28 8.21 11.96
CA ASP A 319 -17.37 8.47 12.91
C ASP A 319 -17.18 7.68 14.22
N ILE A 320 -16.08 6.92 14.33
CA ILE A 320 -15.70 6.02 15.45
C ILE A 320 -14.25 6.29 15.89
N LEU A 321 -13.32 6.35 14.94
CA LEU A 321 -11.88 6.59 15.15
C LEU A 321 -11.58 8.08 15.36
N THR A 322 -12.06 8.65 16.47
CA THR A 322 -11.82 10.04 16.87
C THR A 322 -10.59 10.17 17.78
N ARG A 323 -10.15 11.41 18.07
CA ARG A 323 -9.02 11.70 19.00
C ARG A 323 -9.22 10.98 20.34
N GLU A 324 -10.43 11.09 20.88
CA GLU A 324 -10.89 10.49 22.13
C GLU A 324 -10.77 8.96 22.14
N ALA A 325 -11.05 8.30 21.00
CA ALA A 325 -10.87 6.87 20.85
C ALA A 325 -9.40 6.45 20.83
N PHE A 326 -8.51 7.27 20.24
CA PHE A 326 -7.06 7.02 20.28
C PHE A 326 -6.48 7.24 21.69
N GLU A 327 -6.90 8.28 22.42
CA GLU A 327 -6.47 8.51 23.80
C GLU A 327 -6.89 7.35 24.74
N ASN A 328 -8.12 6.85 24.59
CA ASN A 328 -8.54 5.60 25.25
C ASN A 328 -7.63 4.41 24.89
N ALA A 329 -7.24 4.27 23.62
CA ALA A 329 -6.39 3.18 23.17
C ALA A 329 -4.94 3.28 23.73
N ILE A 330 -4.43 4.49 23.98
CA ILE A 330 -3.14 4.72 24.65
C ILE A 330 -3.20 4.20 26.10
N VAL A 331 -4.21 4.63 26.87
CA VAL A 331 -4.42 4.20 28.26
C VAL A 331 -4.62 2.68 28.33
N VAL A 332 -5.46 2.12 27.47
CA VAL A 332 -5.69 0.67 27.40
C VAL A 332 -4.40 -0.09 27.05
N ASN A 333 -3.57 0.42 26.13
CA ASN A 333 -2.31 -0.22 25.78
C ASN A 333 -1.39 -0.37 27.00
N THR A 334 -1.26 0.66 27.84
CA THR A 334 -0.49 0.54 29.08
C THR A 334 -1.16 -0.44 30.05
N ALA A 335 -2.47 -0.34 30.26
CA ALA A 335 -3.21 -1.19 31.19
C ALA A 335 -3.07 -2.70 30.89
N ILE A 336 -2.97 -3.06 29.61
CA ILE A 336 -2.74 -4.44 29.16
C ILE A 336 -1.26 -4.83 29.01
N GLY A 337 -0.32 -3.88 29.10
CA GLY A 337 1.11 -4.12 28.88
C GLY A 337 1.49 -4.35 27.41
N GLY A 338 0.86 -3.61 26.50
CA GLY A 338 0.91 -3.81 25.05
C GLY A 338 2.27 -3.61 24.37
N SER A 339 2.33 -4.04 23.11
CA SER A 339 3.53 -4.00 22.25
C SER A 339 3.99 -2.57 21.92
N THR A 340 5.30 -2.33 21.90
CA THR A 340 5.95 -1.08 21.44
C THR A 340 5.80 -0.82 19.94
N ASN A 341 5.21 -1.76 19.20
CA ASN A 341 4.72 -1.53 17.84
C ASN A 341 3.39 -0.74 17.80
N ALA A 342 2.64 -0.65 18.91
CA ALA A 342 1.33 0.00 18.94
C ALA A 342 1.35 1.50 18.61
N PRO A 343 2.30 2.33 19.12
CA PRO A 343 2.42 3.73 18.71
C PRO A 343 2.59 3.87 17.20
N ILE A 344 3.55 3.13 16.64
CA ILE A 344 3.86 3.09 15.20
C ILE A 344 2.60 2.76 14.37
N HIS A 345 1.72 1.92 14.93
CA HIS A 345 0.54 1.40 14.25
C HIS A 345 -0.68 2.32 14.38
N LEU A 346 -0.89 2.95 15.54
CA LEU A 346 -2.01 3.88 15.74
C LEU A 346 -1.74 5.25 15.11
N LEU A 347 -0.51 5.77 15.19
CA LEU A 347 -0.09 6.99 14.49
C LEU A 347 -0.36 6.89 12.98
N ALA A 348 -0.01 5.75 12.38
CA ALA A 348 -0.27 5.50 10.96
C ALA A 348 -1.77 5.52 10.63
N VAL A 349 -2.65 5.00 11.49
CA VAL A 349 -4.12 5.05 11.27
C VAL A 349 -4.66 6.47 11.49
N ALA A 350 -4.24 7.16 12.55
CA ALA A 350 -4.61 8.53 12.86
C ALA A 350 -4.24 9.50 11.72
N ALA A 351 -3.05 9.35 11.14
CA ALA A 351 -2.57 10.16 10.02
C ALA A 351 -3.44 10.05 8.75
N HIS A 352 -3.94 8.84 8.42
CA HIS A 352 -4.86 8.63 7.28
C HIS A 352 -6.24 9.26 7.50
N LEU A 353 -6.69 9.36 8.76
CA LEU A 353 -7.91 10.08 9.14
C LEU A 353 -7.69 11.60 9.19
N GLY A 354 -6.48 12.02 9.55
CA GLY A 354 -6.17 13.40 9.92
C GLY A 354 -6.49 13.75 11.37
N VAL A 355 -6.56 12.75 12.25
CA VAL A 355 -6.60 12.95 13.70
C VAL A 355 -5.18 13.29 14.17
N PRO A 356 -4.97 14.40 14.91
CA PRO A 356 -3.69 14.67 15.54
C PRO A 356 -3.51 13.73 16.73
N ILE A 357 -2.55 12.82 16.63
CA ILE A 357 -1.92 12.09 17.73
C ILE A 357 -0.42 12.08 17.41
N ASP A 358 0.44 12.25 18.41
CA ASP A 358 1.91 12.19 18.29
C ASP A 358 2.52 11.23 19.33
N MET A 359 3.82 11.39 19.65
CA MET A 359 4.54 10.53 20.59
C MET A 359 4.47 11.01 22.04
N GLU A 360 4.38 12.32 22.29
CA GLU A 360 4.13 12.92 23.60
C GLU A 360 2.81 12.41 24.20
N ASP A 361 1.76 12.27 23.37
CA ASP A 361 0.47 11.69 23.78
C ASP A 361 0.62 10.30 24.45
N TRP A 362 1.57 9.48 24.01
CA TRP A 362 1.81 8.14 24.57
C TRP A 362 2.48 8.17 25.94
N ASP A 363 3.09 9.29 26.29
CA ASP A 363 3.83 9.51 27.52
C ASP A 363 2.94 10.21 28.55
N GLU A 364 2.40 11.38 28.20
CA GLU A 364 1.55 12.19 29.08
C GLU A 364 0.29 11.44 29.54
N LEU A 365 -0.38 10.74 28.61
CA LEU A 365 -1.57 9.95 28.91
C LEU A 365 -1.24 8.51 29.32
N GLY A 366 -0.11 7.97 28.83
CA GLY A 366 0.17 6.54 28.88
C GLY A 366 1.12 6.10 29.99
N PHE A 367 2.08 6.92 30.44
CA PHE A 367 3.17 6.48 31.31
C PHE A 367 2.72 6.04 32.71
N HIS A 368 1.95 6.90 33.40
CA HIS A 368 1.49 6.70 34.78
C HIS A 368 0.30 5.74 34.92
N VAL A 369 -0.18 5.16 33.82
CA VAL A 369 -1.25 4.14 33.86
C VAL A 369 -0.66 2.82 34.38
N PRO A 370 -1.33 2.12 35.31
CA PRO A 370 -0.82 0.88 35.88
C PRO A 370 -1.07 -0.36 35.02
N LEU A 371 -0.10 -1.27 35.00
CA LEU A 371 -0.23 -2.59 34.37
C LEU A 371 -1.14 -3.48 35.21
N ILE A 372 -2.35 -3.76 34.71
CA ILE A 372 -3.33 -4.61 35.41
C ILE A 372 -3.50 -6.00 34.79
N VAL A 373 -3.12 -6.24 33.54
CA VAL A 373 -3.18 -7.58 32.94
C VAL A 373 -1.88 -8.37 33.22
N ASN A 374 -2.00 -9.50 33.93
CA ASN A 374 -0.89 -10.38 34.28
C ASN A 374 -0.59 -11.39 33.18
N MET A 375 0.05 -10.96 32.10
CA MET A 375 0.24 -11.75 30.89
C MET A 375 1.63 -11.58 30.27
N GLN A 376 2.18 -12.68 29.74
CA GLN A 376 3.51 -12.70 29.10
C GLN A 376 3.59 -11.68 27.94
N PRO A 377 4.67 -10.90 27.80
CA PRO A 377 5.95 -11.02 28.51
C PRO A 377 6.07 -10.25 29.84
N ALA A 378 5.10 -9.41 30.21
CA ALA A 378 5.18 -8.56 31.41
C ALA A 378 4.67 -9.24 32.70
N GLY A 379 3.98 -10.38 32.56
CA GLY A 379 3.46 -11.22 33.63
C GLY A 379 3.45 -12.69 33.22
N GLU A 380 2.69 -13.51 33.94
CA GLU A 380 2.83 -14.97 33.93
C GLU A 380 1.87 -15.70 32.97
N MET A 381 0.64 -15.18 32.81
CA MET A 381 -0.46 -15.90 32.15
C MET A 381 -0.43 -15.74 30.63
N LEU A 382 -1.36 -16.42 29.95
CA LEU A 382 -1.52 -16.42 28.49
C LEU A 382 -2.97 -16.08 28.09
N SER A 383 -3.26 -16.05 26.80
CA SER A 383 -4.51 -15.50 26.26
C SER A 383 -5.78 -16.24 26.69
N GLU A 384 -5.73 -17.55 26.96
CA GLU A 384 -6.92 -18.24 27.47
C GLU A 384 -7.26 -17.74 28.88
N ASP A 385 -6.29 -17.54 29.76
CA ASP A 385 -6.51 -16.95 31.08
C ASP A 385 -7.13 -15.54 30.95
N TYR A 386 -6.58 -14.70 30.05
CA TYR A 386 -7.09 -13.34 29.82
C TYR A 386 -8.54 -13.34 29.31
N TYR A 387 -8.90 -14.28 28.42
CA TYR A 387 -10.28 -14.47 27.98
C TYR A 387 -11.21 -14.91 29.12
N HIS A 388 -10.81 -15.94 29.88
CA HIS A 388 -11.59 -16.45 31.01
C HIS A 388 -11.71 -15.46 32.18
N ALA A 389 -10.78 -14.51 32.28
CA ALA A 389 -10.85 -13.39 33.22
C ALA A 389 -11.81 -12.26 32.78
N GLY A 390 -12.35 -12.30 31.56
CA GLY A 390 -13.32 -11.34 31.01
C GLY A 390 -12.78 -10.42 29.90
N GLY A 391 -11.51 -10.57 29.50
CA GLY A 391 -10.90 -9.84 28.38
C GLY A 391 -10.90 -8.31 28.55
N LEU A 392 -10.93 -7.59 27.42
CA LEU A 392 -10.92 -6.12 27.43
C LEU A 392 -12.11 -5.48 28.16
N PRO A 393 -13.37 -5.95 28.05
CA PRO A 393 -14.48 -5.34 28.77
C PRO A 393 -14.28 -5.32 30.29
N ALA A 394 -13.57 -6.32 30.84
CA ALA A 394 -13.18 -6.33 32.25
C ALA A 394 -12.06 -5.35 32.59
N VAL A 395 -11.08 -5.15 31.69
CA VAL A 395 -10.06 -4.10 31.82
C VAL A 395 -10.71 -2.72 31.79
N ILE A 396 -11.56 -2.42 30.80
CA ILE A 396 -12.29 -1.15 30.69
C ILE A 396 -13.13 -0.89 31.96
N ALA A 397 -13.81 -1.91 32.50
CA ALA A 397 -14.59 -1.77 33.72
C ALA A 397 -13.73 -1.32 34.92
N GLU A 398 -12.49 -1.82 35.06
CA GLU A 398 -11.56 -1.39 36.11
C GLU A 398 -11.00 0.02 35.88
N LEU A 399 -10.74 0.40 34.62
CA LEU A 399 -10.25 1.75 34.27
C LEU A 399 -11.33 2.83 34.51
N VAL A 400 -12.58 2.54 34.16
CA VAL A 400 -13.74 3.41 34.42
C VAL A 400 -14.05 3.49 35.91
N ALA A 401 -14.03 2.36 36.64
CA ALA A 401 -14.27 2.34 38.09
C ALA A 401 -13.16 3.02 38.93
N ALA A 402 -12.02 3.35 38.31
CA ALA A 402 -10.92 4.07 38.92
C ALA A 402 -10.74 5.51 38.38
N ASP A 403 -11.62 5.98 37.48
CA ASP A 403 -11.58 7.31 36.86
C ASP A 403 -10.29 7.62 36.10
N ILE A 404 -9.74 6.61 35.41
CA ILE A 404 -8.49 6.73 34.60
C ILE A 404 -8.68 6.41 33.11
N LEU A 405 -9.89 6.07 32.66
CA LEU A 405 -10.22 6.05 31.22
C LEU A 405 -10.74 7.43 30.81
N PRO A 406 -10.07 8.19 29.93
CA PRO A 406 -10.40 9.60 29.70
C PRO A 406 -11.75 9.82 29.00
N HIS A 407 -12.15 8.93 28.08
CA HIS A 407 -13.35 9.12 27.25
C HIS A 407 -14.28 7.88 27.26
N PRO A 408 -14.93 7.54 28.37
CA PRO A 408 -15.88 6.41 28.41
C PRO A 408 -17.01 6.54 27.38
N GLU A 409 -17.38 7.77 27.01
CA GLU A 409 -18.43 8.07 26.03
C GLU A 409 -18.01 7.89 24.55
N ALA A 410 -16.78 7.45 24.27
CA ALA A 410 -16.32 7.18 22.90
C ALA A 410 -17.20 6.12 22.21
N MET A 411 -17.76 6.45 21.04
CA MET A 411 -18.69 5.60 20.30
C MET A 411 -18.01 4.38 19.68
N THR A 412 -18.73 3.25 19.62
CA THR A 412 -18.22 1.99 19.05
C THR A 412 -19.14 1.45 17.93
N VAL A 413 -18.61 0.56 17.09
CA VAL A 413 -19.31 -0.04 15.94
C VAL A 413 -20.60 -0.76 16.29
N ASN A 414 -20.86 -1.18 17.54
CA ASN A 414 -22.15 -1.76 17.92
C ASN A 414 -23.26 -0.70 18.16
N GLY A 415 -22.90 0.58 18.24
CA GLY A 415 -23.82 1.70 18.47
C GLY A 415 -24.00 2.09 19.95
N LYS A 416 -23.11 1.62 20.83
CA LYS A 416 -22.96 2.03 22.24
C LYS A 416 -21.61 2.69 22.48
N THR A 417 -21.44 3.33 23.63
CA THR A 417 -20.15 3.87 24.07
C THR A 417 -19.24 2.78 24.65
N LEU A 418 -17.94 3.07 24.76
CA LEU A 418 -16.94 2.16 25.32
C LEU A 418 -17.26 1.81 26.80
N GLY A 419 -17.70 2.79 27.58
CA GLY A 419 -18.14 2.62 28.96
C GLY A 419 -19.42 1.78 29.10
N GLU A 420 -20.45 2.04 28.28
CA GLU A 420 -21.68 1.23 28.25
C GLU A 420 -21.40 -0.25 27.97
N ASN A 421 -20.42 -0.53 27.10
CA ASN A 421 -20.04 -1.90 26.72
C ASN A 421 -19.30 -2.66 27.86
N ALA A 422 -18.69 -1.94 28.79
CA ALA A 422 -18.00 -2.48 29.96
C ALA A 422 -18.87 -2.51 31.25
N GLN A 423 -20.07 -1.93 31.22
CA GLN A 423 -20.94 -1.88 32.39
C GLN A 423 -21.26 -3.30 32.91
N GLY A 424 -20.95 -3.55 34.18
CA GLY A 424 -21.14 -4.85 34.82
C GLY A 424 -20.20 -5.97 34.32
N LYS A 425 -19.09 -5.64 33.64
CA LYS A 425 -18.10 -6.61 33.12
C LYS A 425 -16.89 -6.84 34.03
N THR A 426 -16.97 -6.43 35.29
CA THR A 426 -15.90 -6.59 36.29
C THR A 426 -15.37 -8.03 36.37
N THR A 427 -14.05 -8.19 36.35
CA THR A 427 -13.41 -9.51 36.45
C THR A 427 -13.63 -10.18 37.82
N TRP A 428 -13.80 -11.50 37.79
CA TRP A 428 -13.69 -12.38 38.96
C TRP A 428 -12.26 -12.94 39.15
N ASP A 429 -11.42 -12.98 38.11
CA ASP A 429 -10.07 -13.53 38.18
C ASP A 429 -9.01 -12.44 38.46
N ARG A 430 -8.81 -12.18 39.76
CA ARG A 430 -7.77 -11.26 40.27
C ARG A 430 -6.35 -11.83 40.23
N ARG A 431 -6.14 -13.06 39.75
CA ARG A 431 -4.81 -13.56 39.37
C ARG A 431 -4.39 -12.95 38.04
N THR A 432 -5.32 -12.89 37.08
CA THR A 432 -5.06 -12.50 35.68
C THR A 432 -5.36 -11.04 35.38
N ILE A 433 -6.45 -10.46 35.90
CA ILE A 433 -6.77 -9.04 35.77
C ILE A 433 -6.79 -8.40 37.17
N LYS A 434 -5.75 -7.63 37.48
CA LYS A 434 -5.56 -6.91 38.74
C LYS A 434 -6.54 -5.74 38.88
N THR A 435 -6.64 -5.21 40.10
CA THR A 435 -7.26 -3.91 40.34
C THR A 435 -6.24 -2.80 40.10
N VAL A 436 -6.69 -1.62 39.67
CA VAL A 436 -5.87 -0.39 39.55
C VAL A 436 -5.13 -0.05 40.85
N ARG A 437 -5.71 -0.39 42.01
CA ARG A 437 -5.12 -0.16 43.35
C ARG A 437 -4.06 -1.20 43.78
N ASN A 438 -4.02 -2.36 43.13
CA ASN A 438 -3.03 -3.42 43.40
C ASN A 438 -2.53 -4.03 42.06
N PRO A 439 -1.86 -3.22 41.22
CA PRO A 439 -1.42 -3.63 39.89
C PRO A 439 -0.12 -4.44 39.94
N LEU A 440 0.35 -4.92 38.79
CA LEU A 440 1.71 -5.48 38.68
C LEU A 440 2.79 -4.39 38.74
N LYS A 441 2.53 -3.25 38.10
CA LYS A 441 3.41 -2.06 38.07
C LYS A 441 2.55 -0.80 38.07
N LYS A 442 3.02 0.26 38.73
CA LYS A 442 2.33 1.56 38.81
C LYS A 442 2.56 2.40 37.56
N ASP A 443 3.82 2.73 37.29
CA ASP A 443 4.23 3.45 36.10
C ASP A 443 4.71 2.42 35.07
N ALA A 444 3.81 2.05 34.14
CA ALA A 444 4.00 0.90 33.27
C ALA A 444 4.06 1.23 31.78
N GLY A 445 3.74 2.46 31.39
CA GLY A 445 3.60 2.85 29.99
C GLY A 445 4.93 3.01 29.25
N PHE A 446 4.86 3.70 28.12
CA PHE A 446 6.04 4.09 27.36
C PHE A 446 6.57 5.42 27.89
N LEU A 447 7.87 5.47 28.15
CA LEU A 447 8.59 6.74 28.23
C LEU A 447 8.86 7.19 26.79
N HIS A 448 8.45 8.38 26.38
CA HIS A 448 9.07 9.08 25.25
C HIS A 448 10.42 9.62 25.74
N LEU A 449 11.44 9.53 24.89
CA LEU A 449 12.82 9.92 25.16
C LEU A 449 13.37 10.70 23.96
N HIS A 450 14.18 11.72 24.25
CA HIS A 450 14.85 12.59 23.27
C HIS A 450 16.34 12.73 23.65
N GLY A 451 17.13 13.52 22.93
CA GLY A 451 18.44 13.99 23.38
C GLY A 451 19.36 14.37 22.23
N ASN A 452 20.68 14.34 22.43
CA ASN A 452 21.60 14.54 21.31
C ASN A 452 21.74 13.28 20.42
N LEU A 453 21.22 12.12 20.85
CA LEU A 453 21.36 10.84 20.14
C LEU A 453 20.23 10.58 19.12
N PHE A 454 19.01 11.05 19.42
CA PHE A 454 17.81 10.96 18.59
C PHE A 454 16.79 12.03 19.05
N ASP A 455 15.90 12.42 18.14
CA ASP A 455 14.82 13.39 18.44
C ASP A 455 13.61 12.71 19.12
N SER A 456 13.40 11.41 18.86
CA SER A 456 12.33 10.59 19.44
C SER A 456 12.75 9.12 19.54
N ALA A 457 12.58 8.50 20.70
CA ALA A 457 12.60 7.04 20.92
C ALA A 457 11.66 6.64 22.08
N ILE A 458 11.30 5.37 22.21
CA ILE A 458 10.47 4.88 23.32
C ILE A 458 11.08 3.75 24.13
N MET A 459 10.80 3.72 25.44
CA MET A 459 11.20 2.65 26.36
C MET A 459 9.99 2.05 27.09
N LYS A 460 9.89 0.72 27.16
CA LYS A 460 8.75 0.01 27.80
C LYS A 460 9.04 -0.35 29.26
N MET A 461 8.57 0.48 30.20
CA MET A 461 8.80 0.25 31.64
C MET A 461 8.02 -0.95 32.20
N SER A 462 6.92 -1.32 31.55
CA SER A 462 6.15 -2.54 31.82
C SER A 462 7.01 -3.82 31.89
N VAL A 463 8.15 -3.92 31.17
CA VAL A 463 9.00 -5.15 31.17
C VAL A 463 10.32 -5.02 31.92
N ALA A 464 10.75 -3.82 32.35
CA ALA A 464 11.97 -3.65 33.13
C ALA A 464 11.99 -4.54 34.39
N SER A 465 12.97 -5.44 34.49
CA SER A 465 13.08 -6.43 35.56
C SER A 465 13.52 -5.79 36.89
N GLY A 466 13.33 -6.49 38.01
CA GLY A 466 13.86 -6.03 39.30
C GLY A 466 15.39 -5.97 39.33
N GLU A 467 16.06 -6.85 38.58
CA GLU A 467 17.52 -6.89 38.46
C GLU A 467 18.03 -5.70 37.62
N PHE A 468 17.41 -5.43 36.46
CA PHE A 468 17.70 -4.27 35.63
C PHE A 468 17.46 -2.95 36.38
N ARG A 469 16.35 -2.84 37.12
CA ARG A 469 16.07 -1.66 37.95
C ARG A 469 17.15 -1.43 39.00
N LYS A 470 17.53 -2.48 39.72
CA LYS A 470 18.55 -2.42 40.78
C LYS A 470 19.92 -1.97 40.26
N GLU A 471 20.33 -2.44 39.09
CA GLU A 471 21.65 -2.12 38.50
C GLU A 471 21.69 -0.75 37.80
N PHE A 472 20.61 -0.38 37.09
CA PHE A 472 20.62 0.79 36.20
C PHE A 472 19.77 1.98 36.67
N LEU A 473 18.82 1.81 37.60
CA LEU A 473 17.82 2.84 37.92
C LEU A 473 17.69 3.15 39.42
N GLU A 474 18.39 2.44 40.31
CA GLU A 474 18.21 2.56 41.76
C GLU A 474 19.49 2.98 42.52
N ASP A 475 20.46 3.63 41.85
CA ASP A 475 21.55 4.36 42.52
C ASP A 475 20.96 5.55 43.31
N PRO A 476 21.12 5.63 44.65
CA PRO A 476 20.56 6.70 45.46
C PRO A 476 21.06 8.11 45.12
N ARG A 477 22.13 8.24 44.31
CA ARG A 477 22.78 9.51 43.93
C ARG A 477 22.35 10.02 42.56
N ASP A 478 21.85 9.13 41.69
CA ASP A 478 21.43 9.43 40.32
C ASP A 478 20.22 8.55 39.93
N PRO A 479 19.11 8.59 40.70
CA PRO A 479 18.01 7.65 40.57
C PRO A 479 17.31 7.78 39.20
N ASN A 480 16.87 6.65 38.66
CA ASN A 480 16.35 6.48 37.29
C ASN A 480 17.31 6.97 36.17
N ALA A 481 18.62 7.06 36.43
CA ALA A 481 19.61 7.45 35.45
C ALA A 481 20.89 6.62 35.56
N PHE A 482 21.59 6.47 34.43
CA PHE A 482 22.84 5.74 34.36
C PHE A 482 23.74 6.25 33.23
N THR A 483 24.98 5.79 33.23
CA THR A 483 25.93 5.97 32.13
C THR A 483 26.68 4.66 31.91
N CYS A 484 26.77 4.28 30.64
CA CYS A 484 27.32 3.01 30.17
C CYS A 484 28.27 3.25 29.00
N ASP A 485 29.23 2.33 28.85
CA ASP A 485 30.09 2.21 27.68
C ASP A 485 29.32 1.54 26.54
N VAL A 486 29.59 1.90 25.28
CA VAL A 486 28.81 1.45 24.13
C VAL A 486 29.48 0.27 23.41
N ALA A 487 28.68 -0.72 23.03
CA ALA A 487 28.97 -1.62 21.91
C ALA A 487 27.91 -1.43 20.81
N VAL A 488 28.33 -1.02 19.61
CA VAL A 488 27.48 -0.77 18.44
C VAL A 488 27.49 -1.97 17.52
N PHE A 489 26.37 -2.27 16.88
CA PHE A 489 26.23 -3.28 15.83
C PHE A 489 25.48 -2.72 14.62
N ASP A 490 26.06 -2.93 13.43
CA ASP A 490 25.49 -2.54 12.14
C ASP A 490 24.68 -3.70 11.55
N GLY A 491 23.54 -3.98 12.19
CA GLY A 491 22.60 -5.03 11.81
C GLY A 491 22.78 -6.38 12.55
N PRO A 492 21.77 -7.28 12.47
CA PRO A 492 21.76 -8.53 13.22
C PRO A 492 22.81 -9.54 12.75
N GLU A 493 23.26 -9.46 11.50
CA GLU A 493 24.39 -10.23 10.97
C GLU A 493 25.72 -9.85 11.67
N ASP A 494 25.96 -8.56 11.88
CA ASP A 494 27.16 -8.04 12.55
C ASP A 494 27.12 -8.33 14.07
N TYR A 495 25.97 -8.11 14.70
CA TYR A 495 25.70 -8.57 16.07
C TYR A 495 26.04 -10.05 16.26
N LYS A 496 25.52 -10.93 15.39
CA LYS A 496 25.83 -12.37 15.46
C LYS A 496 27.31 -12.68 15.20
N ALA A 497 28.01 -11.86 14.41
CA ALA A 497 29.43 -12.03 14.11
C ALA A 497 30.37 -11.57 15.25
N ARG A 498 29.94 -10.58 16.06
CA ARG A 498 30.80 -9.89 17.05
C ARG A 498 30.41 -10.02 18.52
N LEU A 499 29.18 -10.42 18.89
CA LEU A 499 28.71 -10.39 20.28
C LEU A 499 29.68 -11.02 21.29
N ASP A 500 30.11 -12.27 21.09
CA ASP A 500 31.04 -12.98 22.00
C ASP A 500 32.52 -12.61 21.78
N LYS A 501 32.82 -11.52 21.07
CA LYS A 501 34.18 -11.03 20.74
C LYS A 501 34.40 -9.55 21.06
N ALA A 502 33.33 -8.77 21.16
CA ALA A 502 33.39 -7.36 21.55
C ALA A 502 33.66 -7.22 23.07
N ASP A 503 34.26 -6.11 23.47
CA ASP A 503 34.51 -5.81 24.88
C ASP A 503 33.20 -5.36 25.56
N ILE A 504 32.52 -6.32 26.18
CA ILE A 504 31.17 -6.15 26.75
C ILE A 504 31.16 -6.68 28.19
N HIS A 505 30.75 -5.82 29.10
CA HIS A 505 30.68 -6.06 30.54
C HIS A 505 29.31 -5.63 31.11
N ALA A 506 29.09 -5.85 32.41
CA ALA A 506 27.81 -5.55 33.08
C ALA A 506 27.35 -4.07 33.02
N ARG A 507 28.21 -3.16 32.54
CA ARG A 507 27.95 -1.71 32.41
C ARG A 507 28.03 -1.24 30.95
N THR A 508 27.86 -2.14 29.99
CA THR A 508 27.80 -1.84 28.57
C THR A 508 26.36 -1.69 28.09
N ILE A 509 26.10 -0.72 27.21
CA ILE A 509 24.83 -0.53 26.49
C ILE A 509 25.01 -1.00 25.04
N LEU A 510 24.10 -1.86 24.58
CA LEU A 510 24.14 -2.43 23.24
C LEU A 510 23.34 -1.55 22.28
N ILE A 511 23.91 -1.16 21.13
CA ILE A 511 23.24 -0.32 20.14
C ILE A 511 23.12 -1.06 18.81
N MET A 512 21.90 -1.31 18.36
CA MET A 512 21.59 -1.92 17.06
C MET A 512 21.09 -0.84 16.10
N ARG A 513 21.86 -0.52 15.06
CA ARG A 513 21.54 0.55 14.10
C ARG A 513 21.47 0.05 12.66
N GLY A 514 20.92 0.87 11.76
CA GLY A 514 20.68 0.50 10.36
C GLY A 514 19.54 -0.51 10.20
N VAL A 515 18.72 -0.69 11.25
CA VAL A 515 17.64 -1.67 11.32
C VAL A 515 16.25 -1.01 11.29
N GLY A 516 16.18 0.30 11.05
CA GLY A 516 14.97 1.12 10.86
C GLY A 516 14.28 0.98 9.48
N PRO A 517 13.29 1.85 9.18
CA PRO A 517 12.54 1.88 7.92
C PRO A 517 13.38 1.91 6.62
N LEU A 518 14.34 2.82 6.53
CA LEU A 518 15.24 2.97 5.38
C LEU A 518 16.42 2.00 5.46
N GLY A 519 16.97 1.79 6.67
CA GLY A 519 18.13 0.94 6.91
C GLY A 519 17.90 -0.48 6.44
N TYR A 520 17.00 -1.22 7.11
CA TYR A 520 16.96 -2.68 7.00
C TYR A 520 16.65 -3.27 5.61
N PRO A 521 15.66 -2.79 4.83
CA PRO A 521 14.61 -1.82 5.14
C PRO A 521 13.36 -2.45 5.78
N GLY A 522 12.52 -1.57 6.34
CA GLY A 522 11.18 -1.88 6.85
C GLY A 522 11.04 -1.91 8.36
N ALA A 523 12.06 -1.52 9.12
CA ALA A 523 12.13 -1.59 10.58
C ALA A 523 12.01 -3.03 11.13
N ALA A 524 13.14 -3.64 11.53
CA ALA A 524 13.18 -5.03 11.99
C ALA A 524 12.94 -5.20 13.50
N GLU A 525 12.43 -6.37 13.91
CA GLU A 525 12.26 -6.74 15.33
C GLU A 525 13.54 -7.42 15.86
N VAL A 526 14.58 -6.62 16.08
CA VAL A 526 15.95 -7.10 16.38
C VAL A 526 16.70 -6.33 17.48
N VAL A 527 16.13 -5.24 18.01
CA VAL A 527 16.80 -4.42 19.04
C VAL A 527 16.85 -5.13 20.41
N ASN A 528 16.01 -6.16 20.63
CA ASN A 528 16.06 -7.01 21.82
C ASN A 528 17.23 -8.01 21.82
N MET A 529 18.44 -7.47 21.85
CA MET A 529 19.69 -8.18 22.04
C MET A 529 19.74 -8.84 23.43
N HIS A 530 20.61 -9.84 23.59
CA HIS A 530 20.90 -10.48 24.87
C HIS A 530 22.38 -10.25 25.24
N ALA A 531 22.72 -10.41 26.51
CA ALA A 531 24.11 -10.39 26.93
C ALA A 531 24.95 -11.49 26.22
N PRO A 532 26.27 -11.30 26.04
CA PRO A 532 27.17 -12.34 25.54
C PRO A 532 27.14 -13.61 26.39
N SER A 533 27.52 -14.74 25.79
CA SER A 533 27.47 -16.07 26.41
C SER A 533 28.27 -16.16 27.72
N ALA A 534 29.33 -15.34 27.86
CA ALA A 534 30.14 -15.23 29.07
C ALA A 534 29.41 -14.54 30.23
N LEU A 535 28.56 -13.53 29.95
CA LEU A 535 27.76 -12.82 30.96
C LEU A 535 26.50 -13.59 31.34
N LEU A 536 25.84 -14.25 30.38
CA LEU A 536 24.71 -15.15 30.64
C LEU A 536 25.09 -16.26 31.63
N LYS A 537 26.30 -16.82 31.50
CA LYS A 537 26.86 -17.84 32.41
C LYS A 537 27.25 -17.30 33.79
N GLN A 538 27.35 -15.98 33.95
CA GLN A 538 27.50 -15.29 35.24
C GLN A 538 26.14 -14.88 35.84
N GLY A 539 25.03 -15.16 35.17
CA GLY A 539 23.68 -14.76 35.58
C GLY A 539 23.26 -13.36 35.12
N ILE A 540 24.13 -12.61 34.45
CA ILE A 540 23.84 -11.28 33.92
C ILE A 540 23.07 -11.45 32.59
N ARG A 541 21.76 -11.21 32.62
CA ARG A 541 20.85 -11.38 31.46
C ARG A 541 20.49 -10.06 30.78
N ASP A 542 20.01 -9.11 31.56
CA ASP A 542 19.50 -7.84 31.05
C ASP A 542 20.64 -6.80 30.91
N LEU A 543 20.99 -6.47 29.67
CA LEU A 543 21.78 -5.27 29.36
C LEU A 543 20.87 -4.20 28.72
N PRO A 544 21.12 -2.89 28.93
CA PRO A 544 20.43 -1.83 28.23
C PRO A 544 20.64 -1.95 26.71
N CYS A 545 19.59 -1.73 25.93
CA CYS A 545 19.59 -1.83 24.47
C CYS A 545 19.01 -0.55 23.85
N ILE A 546 19.59 -0.05 22.76
CA ILE A 546 19.05 1.07 21.93
C ILE A 546 19.00 0.62 20.47
N GLY A 547 18.02 1.11 19.69
CA GLY A 547 18.10 1.02 18.23
C GLY A 547 17.08 1.84 17.45
N ASP A 548 17.39 2.07 16.18
CA ASP A 548 16.48 2.68 15.19
C ASP A 548 15.42 1.72 14.64
N GLY A 549 15.56 0.44 14.97
CA GLY A 549 14.59 -0.61 14.70
C GLY A 549 13.56 -0.78 15.81
N ARG A 550 12.91 -1.94 15.78
CA ARG A 550 11.83 -2.35 16.68
C ARG A 550 12.29 -3.56 17.50
N GLN A 551 11.43 -4.01 18.41
CA GLN A 551 11.50 -5.36 18.97
C GLN A 551 10.14 -6.02 18.89
N SER A 552 10.07 -7.33 19.08
CA SER A 552 8.77 -8.00 19.11
C SER A 552 8.02 -7.68 20.39
N GLY A 553 6.70 -7.52 20.31
CA GLY A 553 5.85 -7.24 21.48
C GLY A 553 5.91 -8.33 22.55
N THR A 554 6.40 -9.52 22.18
CA THR A 554 6.64 -10.68 23.05
C THR A 554 7.98 -10.63 23.79
N SER A 555 8.79 -9.59 23.61
CA SER A 555 10.08 -9.43 24.28
C SER A 555 9.90 -8.87 25.70
N GLY A 556 10.64 -9.46 26.64
CA GLY A 556 10.80 -8.93 28.01
C GLY A 556 11.91 -7.88 28.16
N SER A 557 12.67 -7.57 27.10
CA SER A 557 13.80 -6.63 27.20
C SER A 557 13.30 -5.17 27.31
N PRO A 558 13.76 -4.37 28.29
CA PRO A 558 13.43 -2.96 28.45
C PRO A 558 14.25 -2.05 27.51
N SER A 559 14.30 -2.40 26.23
CA SER A 559 15.01 -1.64 25.20
C SER A 559 14.43 -0.24 24.99
N ILE A 560 15.30 0.68 24.55
CA ILE A 560 14.96 1.95 23.89
C ILE A 560 14.85 1.68 22.39
N LEU A 561 13.73 2.05 21.78
CA LEU A 561 13.28 1.59 20.47
C LEU A 561 12.83 2.74 19.57
N ASN A 562 12.71 2.45 18.28
CA ASN A 562 12.16 3.35 17.27
C ASN A 562 12.95 4.66 17.12
N ALA A 563 14.24 4.67 17.49
CA ALA A 563 15.07 5.87 17.52
C ALA A 563 15.04 6.58 16.15
N SER A 564 14.48 7.79 16.15
CA SER A 564 14.17 8.61 14.98
C SER A 564 14.85 9.99 15.13
N PRO A 565 15.51 10.52 14.10
CA PRO A 565 15.82 9.90 12.81
C PRO A 565 16.70 8.64 12.95
N GLU A 566 16.53 7.68 12.03
CA GLU A 566 17.33 6.45 12.01
C GLU A 566 18.76 6.70 11.48
N ALA A 567 19.70 5.77 11.70
CA ALA A 567 21.07 5.95 11.20
C ALA A 567 21.13 6.12 9.67
N ALA A 568 20.21 5.47 8.94
CA ALA A 568 20.07 5.57 7.49
C ALA A 568 19.44 6.89 6.99
N ASP A 569 18.80 7.66 7.87
CA ASP A 569 18.22 8.98 7.60
C ASP A 569 19.10 10.10 8.22
N GLY A 570 20.36 9.78 8.49
CA GLY A 570 21.32 10.72 9.07
C GLY A 570 21.21 10.91 10.59
N GLY A 571 20.38 10.14 11.32
CA GLY A 571 20.32 10.21 12.78
C GLY A 571 21.67 9.98 13.48
N ASN A 572 21.85 10.54 14.68
CA ASN A 572 23.15 10.49 15.37
C ASN A 572 23.57 9.08 15.84
N LEU A 573 22.67 8.08 15.80
CA LEU A 573 23.05 6.65 15.88
C LEU A 573 24.14 6.26 14.85
N ALA A 574 24.14 6.87 13.66
CA ALA A 574 25.16 6.64 12.63
C ALA A 574 26.58 7.07 13.06
N LEU A 575 26.70 7.95 14.06
CA LEU A 575 27.98 8.54 14.50
C LEU A 575 28.59 7.84 15.72
N VAL A 576 27.86 6.95 16.39
CA VAL A 576 28.34 6.25 17.61
C VAL A 576 29.44 5.24 17.25
N ARG A 577 30.40 5.05 18.15
CA ARG A 577 31.53 4.12 18.04
C ARG A 577 31.64 3.25 19.31
N ASP A 578 32.22 2.07 19.17
CA ASP A 578 32.54 1.19 20.30
C ASP A 578 33.44 1.95 21.31
N GLY A 579 33.11 1.86 22.61
CA GLY A 579 33.81 2.59 23.67
C GLY A 579 33.44 4.07 23.85
N ASP A 580 32.50 4.61 23.08
CA ASP A 580 31.81 5.85 23.48
C ASP A 580 31.04 5.62 24.80
N LYS A 581 30.70 6.69 25.53
CA LYS A 581 29.77 6.63 26.66
C LYS A 581 28.42 7.25 26.32
N VAL A 582 27.33 6.64 26.74
CA VAL A 582 25.96 7.18 26.66
C VAL A 582 25.39 7.33 28.06
N ARG A 583 24.81 8.50 28.34
CA ARG A 583 23.96 8.73 29.51
C ARG A 583 22.49 8.51 29.14
N VAL A 584 21.77 7.81 30.00
CA VAL A 584 20.31 7.68 29.97
C VAL A 584 19.76 8.29 31.26
N ASP A 585 18.77 9.18 31.15
CA ASP A 585 18.17 9.90 32.28
C ASP A 585 16.63 9.89 32.14
N LEU A 586 15.98 8.93 32.80
CA LEU A 586 14.54 8.70 32.64
C LEU A 586 13.68 9.71 33.42
N ASN A 587 14.28 10.57 34.26
CA ASN A 587 13.56 11.72 34.85
C ASN A 587 13.52 12.90 33.88
N LYS A 588 14.65 13.18 33.20
CA LYS A 588 14.76 14.26 32.21
C LYS A 588 14.28 13.87 30.80
N ARG A 589 13.85 12.61 30.64
CA ARG A 589 13.43 11.98 29.37
C ARG A 589 14.52 12.07 28.29
N ARG A 590 15.78 11.90 28.69
CA ARG A 590 16.92 12.31 27.89
C ARG A 590 17.99 11.22 27.75
N VAL A 591 18.51 11.06 26.54
CA VAL A 591 19.59 10.16 26.19
C VAL A 591 20.66 10.91 25.38
N ASP A 592 21.85 11.03 25.94
CA ASP A 592 22.96 11.76 25.31
C ASP A 592 24.19 10.86 25.12
N LEU A 593 24.75 10.91 23.91
CA LEU A 593 26.12 10.51 23.63
C LEU A 593 27.06 11.53 24.28
N MET A 594 27.96 11.07 25.15
CA MET A 594 28.80 11.90 26.02
C MET A 594 30.07 12.39 25.30
N VAL A 595 29.88 12.97 24.11
CA VAL A 595 30.92 13.59 23.28
C VAL A 595 30.59 15.06 23.00
N THR A 596 31.58 15.86 22.62
CA THR A 596 31.35 17.28 22.30
C THR A 596 30.70 17.44 20.93
N GLY A 597 29.98 18.54 20.71
CA GLY A 597 29.39 18.86 19.39
C GLY A 597 30.41 18.92 18.26
N ALA A 598 31.65 19.34 18.54
CA ALA A 598 32.75 19.32 17.57
C ALA A 598 33.17 17.90 17.16
N VAL A 599 33.03 16.90 18.06
CA VAL A 599 33.27 15.49 17.74
C VAL A 599 32.12 14.90 16.93
N LEU A 600 30.87 15.26 17.23
CA LEU A 600 29.71 14.89 16.38
C LEU A 600 29.88 15.44 14.96
N GLU A 601 30.20 16.73 14.82
CA GLU A 601 30.37 17.38 13.51
C GLU A 601 31.55 16.80 12.72
N ALA A 602 32.68 16.51 13.38
CA ALA A 602 33.81 15.84 12.73
C ALA A 602 33.43 14.43 12.23
N ARG A 603 32.70 13.65 13.03
CA ARG A 603 32.22 12.32 12.62
C ARG A 603 31.14 12.38 11.54
N ARG A 604 30.29 13.42 11.54
CA ARG A 604 29.28 13.70 10.51
C ARG A 604 29.96 13.89 9.17
N LYS A 605 30.89 14.84 9.11
CA LYS A 605 31.70 15.11 7.92
C LYS A 605 32.45 13.86 7.44
N GLU A 606 33.08 13.11 8.35
CA GLU A 606 33.79 11.87 8.02
C GLU A 606 32.87 10.80 7.39
N LEU A 607 31.61 10.71 7.84
CA LEU A 607 30.59 9.81 7.30
C LEU A 607 30.09 10.29 5.91
N ASP A 608 29.87 11.59 5.76
CA ASP A 608 29.37 12.18 4.51
C ASP A 608 30.43 12.12 3.39
N GLU A 609 31.71 12.34 3.73
CA GLU A 609 32.86 12.13 2.83
C GLU A 609 33.02 10.65 2.42
N GLN A 610 32.53 9.70 3.23
CA GLN A 610 32.47 8.27 2.90
C GLN A 610 31.20 7.87 2.11
N GLY A 611 30.34 8.83 1.76
CA GLY A 611 29.10 8.62 0.99
C GLY A 611 27.85 8.36 1.84
N GLY A 612 27.88 8.71 3.13
CA GLY A 612 26.76 8.55 4.07
C GLY A 612 26.65 7.16 4.69
N TYR A 613 25.59 6.96 5.48
CA TYR A 613 25.35 5.67 6.15
C TYR A 613 25.01 4.55 5.15
N ARG A 614 25.67 3.39 5.30
CA ARG A 614 25.65 2.31 4.30
C ARG A 614 24.41 1.42 4.42
N VAL A 615 23.39 1.69 3.60
CA VAL A 615 22.20 0.83 3.50
C VAL A 615 22.38 -0.33 2.51
N PRO A 616 21.87 -1.55 2.80
CA PRO A 616 21.84 -2.65 1.84
C PRO A 616 21.00 -2.28 0.60
N ARG A 617 21.53 -2.51 -0.61
CA ARG A 617 20.81 -2.19 -1.87
C ARG A 617 19.43 -2.85 -1.93
N SER A 618 18.41 -2.08 -2.35
CA SER A 618 17.04 -2.59 -2.56
C SER A 618 17.04 -3.79 -3.51
N GLN A 619 16.56 -4.94 -3.02
CA GLN A 619 16.52 -6.23 -3.71
C GLN A 619 15.23 -6.41 -4.52
N THR A 620 14.18 -5.66 -4.18
CA THR A 620 12.88 -5.68 -4.88
C THR A 620 12.40 -4.27 -5.20
N TYR A 621 11.51 -4.15 -6.19
CA TYR A 621 10.84 -2.88 -6.50
C TYR A 621 10.04 -2.33 -5.30
N TRP A 622 9.46 -3.19 -4.46
CA TRP A 622 8.75 -2.73 -3.26
C TRP A 622 9.70 -2.12 -2.23
N GLN A 623 10.91 -2.65 -2.02
CA GLN A 623 11.91 -2.02 -1.14
C GLN A 623 12.41 -0.68 -1.71
N ASP A 624 12.54 -0.58 -3.03
CA ASP A 624 12.93 0.64 -3.74
C ASP A 624 11.85 1.74 -3.69
N LEU A 625 10.57 1.36 -3.66
CA LEU A 625 9.45 2.28 -3.45
C LEU A 625 9.27 2.65 -1.97
N HIS A 626 9.32 1.67 -1.07
CA HIS A 626 9.22 1.89 0.38
C HIS A 626 10.22 2.95 0.86
N ARG A 627 11.48 2.86 0.44
CA ARG A 627 12.55 3.82 0.78
C ARG A 627 12.39 5.24 0.22
N ARG A 628 11.43 5.50 -0.67
CA ARG A 628 11.11 6.85 -1.15
C ARG A 628 9.90 7.46 -0.45
N GLU A 629 9.08 6.61 0.17
CA GLU A 629 7.73 6.97 0.60
C GLU A 629 7.52 6.80 2.11
N VAL A 630 8.36 6.04 2.82
CA VAL A 630 8.19 5.76 4.25
C VAL A 630 8.66 6.93 5.11
N GLY A 631 7.82 7.39 6.04
CA GLY A 631 8.21 8.35 7.09
C GLY A 631 8.94 7.68 8.27
N PRO A 632 9.39 8.46 9.26
CA PRO A 632 10.04 7.93 10.46
C PRO A 632 9.07 7.15 11.36
N LEU A 633 9.60 6.37 12.30
CA LEU A 633 8.77 5.57 13.22
C LEU A 633 8.01 6.43 14.24
N SER A 634 8.53 7.60 14.58
CA SER A 634 7.87 8.66 15.35
C SER A 634 6.60 9.21 14.68
N GLU A 635 6.47 9.09 13.35
CA GLU A 635 5.27 9.44 12.57
C GLU A 635 4.49 8.18 12.14
N GLY A 636 4.78 7.03 12.76
CA GLY A 636 4.13 5.76 12.47
C GLY A 636 4.60 5.03 11.22
N GLY A 637 5.68 5.48 10.55
CA GLY A 637 6.21 4.83 9.35
C GLY A 637 5.19 4.77 8.19
N GLY A 638 4.28 5.74 8.12
CA GLY A 638 3.28 5.83 7.05
C GLY A 638 3.93 6.02 5.66
N ALA A 639 3.18 5.75 4.60
CA ALA A 639 3.59 6.17 3.25
C ALA A 639 3.13 7.63 3.04
N VAL A 640 4.07 8.56 2.87
CA VAL A 640 3.83 10.01 2.87
C VAL A 640 2.78 10.43 1.83
N VAL A 641 2.87 9.91 0.60
CA VAL A 641 1.86 10.17 -0.44
C VAL A 641 0.48 9.60 -0.07
N ALA A 642 0.41 8.43 0.59
CA ALA A 642 -0.88 7.84 1.01
C ALA A 642 -1.55 8.67 2.13
N VAL A 643 -0.78 9.17 3.09
CA VAL A 643 -1.28 10.04 4.18
C VAL A 643 -1.83 11.37 3.63
N SER A 644 -1.28 11.86 2.51
CA SER A 644 -1.81 13.06 1.83
C SER A 644 -3.18 12.83 1.17
N TRP A 645 -3.54 11.59 0.85
CA TRP A 645 -4.76 11.25 0.12
C TRP A 645 -5.92 10.94 1.07
N ARG A 646 -6.75 11.94 1.36
CA ARG A 646 -7.96 11.79 2.18
C ARG A 646 -9.20 11.84 1.30
N ASN A 647 -9.96 10.73 1.23
CA ASN A 647 -11.12 10.70 0.35
C ASN A 647 -12.21 11.67 0.81
N SER A 648 -12.50 12.64 -0.06
CA SER A 648 -13.54 13.67 0.10
C SER A 648 -14.86 13.31 -0.58
N HIS A 649 -14.96 12.14 -1.23
CA HIS A 649 -16.19 11.62 -1.87
C HIS A 649 -17.26 11.14 -0.88
N THR A 650 -17.58 11.95 0.12
CA THR A 650 -18.98 12.04 0.55
C THR A 650 -19.71 12.91 -0.47
N ARG A 651 -20.82 12.43 -1.06
CA ARG A 651 -21.73 13.30 -1.83
C ARG A 651 -22.30 14.36 -0.89
N ARG A 652 -21.64 15.53 -0.77
CA ARG A 652 -22.25 16.71 -0.16
C ARG A 652 -23.41 17.11 -1.05
N CYS A 653 -24.62 16.72 -0.64
CA CYS A 653 -25.86 17.08 -1.33
C CYS A 653 -25.87 18.60 -1.53
N LYS A 654 -25.88 19.03 -2.80
CA LYS A 654 -25.93 20.45 -3.17
C LYS A 654 -27.37 20.93 -2.95
N SER A 655 -27.75 21.12 -1.69
CA SER A 655 -29.02 21.75 -1.33
C SER A 655 -29.07 23.13 -1.99
N ASN A 656 -29.97 23.29 -2.96
CA ASN A 656 -30.05 24.48 -3.80
C ASN A 656 -30.75 25.61 -3.02
N LYS A 657 -30.05 26.18 -2.02
CA LYS A 657 -30.47 27.38 -1.30
C LYS A 657 -29.86 28.61 -1.95
N SER A 658 -30.66 29.68 -2.01
CA SER A 658 -30.41 30.89 -2.79
C SER A 658 -29.13 31.62 -2.39
N ARG A 659 -28.52 32.29 -3.38
CA ARG A 659 -27.35 33.16 -3.17
C ARG A 659 -27.74 34.35 -2.28
N HIS A 660 -27.10 34.47 -1.12
CA HIS A 660 -26.83 35.77 -0.49
C HIS A 660 -25.35 35.85 -0.12
N PRO A 661 -24.63 36.93 -0.49
CA PRO A 661 -23.21 37.06 -0.22
C PRO A 661 -22.97 37.55 1.20
N SER A 662 -22.20 36.80 1.99
CA SER A 662 -21.60 37.28 3.24
C SER A 662 -20.12 36.91 3.29
N LEU A 663 -19.31 37.86 3.74
CA LEU A 663 -17.85 37.83 3.63
C LEU A 663 -17.23 36.68 4.43
N ARG A 664 -16.20 36.03 3.87
CA ARG A 664 -15.18 35.32 4.65
C ARG A 664 -13.79 35.83 4.25
N GLN A 665 -13.09 36.39 5.23
CA GLN A 665 -11.69 36.80 5.08
C GLN A 665 -10.79 35.56 4.94
N LYS A 666 -9.70 35.67 4.18
CA LYS A 666 -8.61 34.69 4.19
C LYS A 666 -7.57 35.11 5.23
N PRO A 667 -7.10 34.23 6.13
CA PRO A 667 -5.90 34.49 6.91
C PRO A 667 -4.67 34.34 6.00
N SER A 668 -3.86 35.39 5.89
CA SER A 668 -2.57 35.35 5.20
C SER A 668 -1.46 34.88 6.14
N ARG A 669 -0.80 33.76 5.82
CA ARG A 669 0.54 33.46 6.37
C ARG A 669 1.59 33.94 5.38
N GLN A 670 2.32 34.99 5.74
CA GLN A 670 3.57 35.36 5.08
C GLN A 670 4.66 34.40 5.55
N PHE A 671 5.47 33.88 4.63
CA PHE A 671 6.82 33.41 4.95
C PHE A 671 7.81 34.52 4.58
N VAL A 672 8.67 34.87 5.53
CA VAL A 672 9.82 35.76 5.29
C VAL A 672 10.99 34.88 4.84
N GLY A 673 11.74 35.32 3.84
CA GLY A 673 12.80 34.52 3.21
C GLY A 673 14.19 35.16 3.29
N SER A 674 15.21 34.29 3.28
CA SER A 674 16.63 34.58 3.16
C SER A 674 17.38 33.25 2.92
N ALA A 675 18.41 33.14 2.09
CA ALA A 675 18.98 34.09 1.13
C ALA A 675 19.61 33.31 -0.04
N THR A 676 19.88 34.01 -1.15
CA THR A 676 20.68 33.50 -2.27
C THR A 676 22.17 33.77 -2.03
N SER A 677 23.03 32.85 -2.47
CA SER A 677 24.47 33.10 -2.62
C SER A 677 24.99 32.36 -3.85
N ASP A 678 25.40 33.11 -4.87
CA ASP A 678 26.12 32.60 -6.03
C ASP A 678 27.51 32.09 -5.64
N LEU A 679 28.00 31.05 -6.34
CA LEU A 679 29.43 30.90 -6.64
C LEU A 679 29.61 30.35 -8.06
N SER A 680 30.73 30.72 -8.66
CA SER A 680 30.98 30.68 -10.11
C SER A 680 31.58 29.37 -10.62
N HIS A 681 31.52 29.21 -11.95
CA HIS A 681 32.35 28.26 -12.67
C HIS A 681 33.85 28.55 -12.49
N GLU A 682 34.66 27.48 -12.50
CA GLU A 682 36.01 27.50 -13.06
C GLU A 682 36.09 26.45 -14.18
N GLU A 683 36.78 26.78 -15.26
CA GLU A 683 37.10 25.88 -16.39
C GLU A 683 38.57 25.47 -16.31
N LEU A 684 38.92 24.27 -16.78
CA LEU A 684 40.33 23.90 -16.98
C LEU A 684 40.54 22.93 -18.16
N GLU A 685 40.65 23.55 -19.34
CA GLU A 685 41.42 23.21 -20.56
C GLU A 685 41.47 21.79 -21.18
N VAL A 686 41.79 21.78 -22.48
CA VAL A 686 41.75 20.65 -23.42
C VAL A 686 43.15 20.22 -23.84
N ARG A 687 43.38 18.91 -24.05
CA ARG A 687 44.40 18.41 -24.99
C ARG A 687 43.91 17.19 -25.79
N ASP A 688 44.33 17.15 -27.04
CA ASP A 688 43.97 16.27 -28.17
C ASP A 688 45.25 16.13 -29.05
N PRO A 689 45.31 15.36 -30.16
CA PRO A 689 44.68 14.09 -30.54
C PRO A 689 45.78 13.07 -31.01
N ILE A 690 45.47 12.05 -31.85
CA ILE A 690 46.24 11.62 -33.07
C ILE A 690 45.68 10.33 -33.76
N GLU A 691 45.25 10.49 -35.03
CA GLU A 691 45.35 9.60 -36.24
C GLU A 691 44.91 8.09 -36.22
N THR A 692 44.70 7.33 -37.32
CA THR A 692 45.09 7.37 -38.78
C THR A 692 43.87 6.99 -39.72
N PRO A 693 43.95 6.49 -41.00
CA PRO A 693 43.42 7.23 -42.18
C PRO A 693 42.47 6.49 -43.18
N THR A 694 42.28 7.03 -44.41
CA THR A 694 41.30 6.70 -45.48
C THR A 694 41.73 5.55 -46.45
N ILE A 695 41.14 5.18 -47.62
CA ILE A 695 40.24 5.72 -48.70
C ILE A 695 39.73 4.50 -49.60
N PRO A 696 38.97 4.50 -50.76
CA PRO A 696 38.27 5.54 -51.55
C PRO A 696 36.78 5.27 -52.01
N ARG A 697 36.48 5.26 -53.33
CA ARG A 697 35.21 5.46 -54.09
C ARG A 697 34.88 4.27 -55.06
N GLU A 698 34.01 4.26 -56.10
CA GLU A 698 33.16 5.19 -56.93
C GLU A 698 32.08 4.31 -57.68
N GLY A 699 31.10 4.70 -58.53
CA GLY A 699 30.56 5.97 -59.09
C GLY A 699 29.59 5.73 -60.31
N GLY A 700 28.73 6.70 -60.70
CA GLY A 700 27.93 6.76 -61.97
C GLY A 700 26.43 6.34 -61.92
N THR A 701 25.44 6.71 -62.79
CA THR A 701 25.08 7.87 -63.70
C THR A 701 24.03 7.35 -64.75
N GLU A 702 23.02 8.04 -65.34
CA GLU A 702 22.33 9.35 -65.17
C GLU A 702 21.03 9.37 -66.09
N ILE A 703 20.60 10.52 -66.67
CA ILE A 703 19.62 10.73 -67.79
C ILE A 703 18.11 11.00 -67.44
N SER A 704 17.34 11.58 -68.39
CA SER A 704 16.10 12.41 -68.28
C SER A 704 15.37 12.52 -69.67
N ILE A 705 14.16 13.07 -69.96
CA ILE A 705 12.97 13.71 -69.28
C ILE A 705 11.79 13.83 -70.32
N SER A 706 10.50 13.98 -69.94
CA SER A 706 9.43 14.76 -70.70
C SER A 706 7.98 14.69 -70.11
N ASP A 707 7.15 15.68 -70.47
CA ASP A 707 5.85 16.07 -69.84
C ASP A 707 4.55 15.48 -70.43
N LEU A 708 3.44 15.48 -69.65
CA LEU A 708 2.26 16.35 -69.89
C LEU A 708 1.11 16.22 -68.82
N ARG A 709 0.13 17.14 -68.88
CA ARG A 709 -1.07 17.27 -68.01
C ARG A 709 -2.27 16.50 -68.65
N GLN A 710 -3.47 16.29 -68.05
CA GLN A 710 -4.16 16.89 -66.89
C GLN A 710 -5.35 16.00 -66.41
N SER A 711 -5.96 16.35 -65.26
CA SER A 711 -7.34 16.03 -64.79
C SER A 711 -7.60 14.84 -63.82
N HIS A 712 -8.35 15.20 -62.76
CA HIS A 712 -9.15 14.48 -61.74
C HIS A 712 -8.76 13.14 -61.08
N LEU A 713 -8.61 13.27 -59.75
CA LEU A 713 -8.78 12.34 -58.60
C LEU A 713 -10.08 11.48 -58.65
N PRO A 714 -10.17 10.31 -57.95
CA PRO A 714 -9.83 10.20 -56.52
C PRO A 714 -9.06 8.97 -56.00
N ASP A 715 -8.63 9.15 -54.75
CA ASP A 715 -8.25 8.18 -53.70
C ASP A 715 -7.02 7.27 -53.93
N LEU A 716 -6.00 7.44 -53.07
CA LEU A 716 -4.80 6.58 -53.03
C LEU A 716 -4.23 6.47 -51.60
N THR A 717 -4.46 5.32 -50.97
CA THR A 717 -3.77 4.90 -49.74
C THR A 717 -2.35 4.39 -50.00
N SER A 718 -1.43 5.22 -50.47
CA SER A 718 0.03 5.08 -50.23
C SER A 718 0.86 6.16 -50.92
N LEU A 719 1.74 6.84 -50.17
CA LEU A 719 2.88 7.56 -50.71
C LEU A 719 4.12 7.35 -49.81
N ASN A 720 5.19 6.84 -50.40
CA ASN A 720 6.55 7.09 -49.94
C ASN A 720 7.01 8.41 -50.58
N ILE A 721 7.78 9.23 -49.88
CA ILE A 721 8.46 10.41 -50.45
C ILE A 721 9.94 10.35 -50.06
N SER A 722 10.81 10.86 -50.93
CA SER A 722 12.26 10.92 -50.76
C SER A 722 12.71 12.38 -50.91
N PRO A 723 13.63 12.87 -50.08
CA PRO A 723 13.88 14.30 -49.94
C PRO A 723 14.70 14.89 -51.10
N SER A 724 14.52 16.19 -51.35
CA SER A 724 15.41 16.96 -52.23
C SER A 724 15.75 18.34 -51.63
N ASN A 725 17.00 18.79 -51.82
CA ASN A 725 17.54 20.01 -51.21
C ASN A 725 17.50 21.19 -52.18
N ARG A 726 17.18 22.40 -51.70
CA ARG A 726 18.11 23.56 -51.62
C ARG A 726 17.48 24.79 -50.94
N PRO A 727 18.28 25.77 -50.47
CA PRO A 727 17.85 26.80 -49.51
C PRO A 727 17.52 28.16 -50.15
N ILE A 728 16.95 29.06 -49.33
CA ILE A 728 16.96 30.52 -49.51
C ILE A 728 17.46 31.16 -48.20
N SER A 729 18.21 32.26 -48.31
CA SER A 729 18.87 32.98 -47.22
C SER A 729 18.47 34.47 -47.14
N GLU A 730 19.03 35.17 -46.15
CA GLU A 730 19.06 36.64 -45.94
C GLU A 730 17.94 37.30 -45.12
N GLY A 731 18.25 38.47 -44.56
CA GLY A 731 17.27 39.39 -43.94
C GLY A 731 17.48 39.76 -42.46
N VAL A 732 18.65 40.29 -42.07
CA VAL A 732 18.80 40.93 -40.74
C VAL A 732 18.30 42.38 -40.80
N GLY A 733 17.37 42.75 -39.92
CA GLY A 733 16.88 44.12 -39.76
C GLY A 733 16.50 44.42 -38.32
N SER A 734 17.22 45.34 -37.68
CA SER A 734 17.01 45.71 -36.27
C SER A 734 15.99 46.85 -36.13
N SER A 735 14.98 46.65 -35.27
CA SER A 735 14.23 47.77 -34.69
C SER A 735 13.67 47.40 -33.32
N SER A 736 13.76 48.33 -32.37
CA SER A 736 13.26 48.15 -31.01
C SER A 736 11.76 48.45 -30.94
N GLY A 737 10.93 47.40 -30.88
CA GLY A 737 9.48 47.53 -30.73
C GLY A 737 8.89 46.41 -29.87
N ARG A 738 7.94 46.75 -28.99
CA ARG A 738 7.17 45.74 -28.24
C ARG A 738 6.34 44.92 -29.24
N GLN A 739 6.68 43.65 -29.42
CA GLN A 739 5.81 42.70 -30.13
C GLN A 739 5.18 41.68 -29.18
N PHE A 740 4.00 41.22 -29.61
CA PHE A 740 3.08 40.41 -28.83
C PHE A 740 3.66 39.02 -28.54
N LYS A 741 3.31 38.45 -27.38
CA LYS A 741 3.28 36.98 -27.24
C LYS A 741 2.10 36.43 -28.05
N THR A 742 2.26 36.34 -29.37
CA THR A 742 1.44 35.45 -30.20
C THR A 742 1.88 34.02 -29.93
N THR A 743 1.36 33.44 -28.85
CA THR A 743 1.47 32.00 -28.58
C THR A 743 0.66 31.24 -29.63
N MET A 744 1.27 30.97 -30.78
CA MET A 744 0.79 29.90 -31.65
C MET A 744 0.89 28.59 -30.86
N ASN A 745 -0.22 27.86 -30.80
CA ASN A 745 -0.35 26.64 -30.01
C ASN A 745 0.29 25.47 -30.77
N THR A 746 1.62 25.49 -30.93
CA THR A 746 2.37 24.51 -31.72
C THR A 746 2.34 23.14 -31.07
N ALA A 747 1.83 22.15 -31.80
CA ALA A 747 1.89 20.75 -31.42
C ALA A 747 3.34 20.26 -31.26
N CYS A 748 3.66 19.75 -30.07
CA CYS A 748 4.96 19.15 -29.75
C CYS A 748 4.92 17.62 -29.91
N LEU A 749 5.99 17.03 -30.44
CA LEU A 749 6.17 15.60 -30.66
C LEU A 749 7.34 15.04 -29.85
N PHE A 750 7.06 13.98 -29.08
CA PHE A 750 8.08 13.14 -28.46
C PHE A 750 8.52 12.05 -29.44
N VAL A 751 9.72 12.15 -29.99
CA VAL A 751 10.27 11.18 -30.94
C VAL A 751 11.16 10.19 -30.20
N ALA A 752 10.55 9.10 -29.74
CA ALA A 752 11.21 8.01 -29.05
C ALA A 752 11.79 7.00 -30.05
N SER A 753 12.95 6.43 -29.76
CA SER A 753 13.49 5.28 -30.49
C SER A 753 13.68 4.05 -29.62
N LEU A 754 13.31 2.90 -30.19
CA LEU A 754 13.60 1.58 -29.65
C LEU A 754 14.85 1.00 -30.32
N GLY A 755 15.58 0.19 -29.57
CA GLY A 755 16.81 -0.46 -29.99
C GLY A 755 17.44 -1.17 -28.79
N ASN A 756 18.65 -1.70 -28.97
CA ASN A 756 19.41 -2.29 -27.87
C ASN A 756 20.60 -1.39 -27.48
N PRO A 757 20.93 -1.27 -26.18
CA PRO A 757 22.17 -0.64 -25.73
C PRO A 757 23.40 -1.49 -26.08
N ALA A 758 24.60 -1.02 -25.70
CA ALA A 758 25.84 -1.79 -25.78
C ALA A 758 25.68 -3.20 -25.14
N PRO A 759 26.23 -4.26 -25.76
CA PRO A 759 27.07 -4.27 -26.96
C PRO A 759 26.29 -4.26 -28.30
N TYR A 760 24.97 -4.33 -28.28
CA TYR A 760 24.12 -4.55 -29.48
C TYR A 760 23.64 -3.24 -30.17
N GLN A 761 24.26 -2.10 -29.85
CA GLN A 761 23.90 -0.78 -30.34
C GLN A 761 23.98 -0.58 -31.87
N ASN A 762 24.66 -1.47 -32.59
CA ASN A 762 24.82 -1.42 -34.06
C ASN A 762 24.17 -2.62 -34.79
N THR A 763 23.27 -3.37 -34.14
CA THR A 763 22.54 -4.50 -34.76
C THR A 763 21.31 -4.03 -35.54
N ARG A 764 20.72 -4.89 -36.39
CA ARG A 764 19.47 -4.56 -37.10
C ARG A 764 18.31 -4.22 -36.15
N HIS A 765 18.22 -4.91 -35.01
CA HIS A 765 17.30 -4.56 -33.92
C HIS A 765 17.52 -3.18 -33.28
N SER A 766 18.56 -2.44 -33.67
CA SER A 766 18.86 -1.07 -33.20
C SER A 766 18.62 -0.01 -34.28
N ALA A 767 17.93 -0.35 -35.38
CA ALA A 767 17.59 0.56 -36.48
C ALA A 767 16.95 1.89 -36.02
N GLY A 768 16.06 1.84 -35.03
CA GLY A 768 15.43 3.04 -34.46
C GLY A 768 16.45 3.98 -33.82
N HIS A 769 17.45 3.47 -33.10
CA HIS A 769 18.54 4.28 -32.53
C HIS A 769 19.47 4.86 -33.60
N VAL A 770 19.77 4.08 -34.66
CA VAL A 770 20.57 4.56 -35.80
C VAL A 770 19.88 5.75 -36.46
N LEU A 771 18.59 5.63 -36.77
CA LEU A 771 17.84 6.69 -37.43
C LEU A 771 17.59 7.90 -36.53
N LEU A 772 17.38 7.72 -35.21
CA LEU A 772 17.24 8.85 -34.28
C LEU A 772 18.53 9.68 -34.19
N LYS A 773 19.71 9.03 -34.23
CA LYS A 773 21.00 9.74 -34.27
C LYS A 773 21.19 10.50 -35.57
N ALA A 774 20.81 9.90 -36.70
CA ALA A 774 20.83 10.58 -38.00
C ALA A 774 19.89 11.81 -38.00
N LEU A 775 18.68 11.69 -37.43
CA LEU A 775 17.74 12.78 -37.24
C LEU A 775 18.29 13.89 -36.32
N GLN A 776 18.89 13.53 -35.19
CA GLN A 776 19.55 14.49 -34.28
C GLN A 776 20.63 15.30 -35.00
N SER A 777 21.48 14.65 -35.80
CA SER A 777 22.49 15.33 -36.61
C SER A 777 21.88 16.19 -37.71
N HIS A 778 20.87 15.69 -38.45
CA HIS A 778 20.26 16.38 -39.58
C HIS A 778 19.45 17.62 -39.16
N LEU A 779 18.84 17.61 -37.97
CA LEU A 779 18.16 18.78 -37.41
C LEU A 779 19.10 19.74 -36.66
N ASN A 780 20.42 19.47 -36.64
CA ASN A 780 21.43 20.18 -35.84
C ASN A 780 21.15 20.19 -34.33
N PHE A 781 20.45 19.19 -33.80
CA PHE A 781 20.11 19.11 -32.37
C PHE A 781 21.35 18.85 -31.52
N PRO A 782 21.37 19.28 -30.24
CA PRO A 782 22.44 18.94 -29.30
C PRO A 782 22.69 17.42 -29.22
N ALA A 783 23.92 17.03 -28.86
CA ALA A 783 24.25 15.62 -28.65
C ALA A 783 23.34 14.99 -27.57
N LEU A 784 22.89 13.75 -27.82
CA LEU A 784 21.97 13.00 -26.95
C LEU A 784 22.58 12.73 -25.56
N LYS A 785 22.15 13.48 -24.53
CA LYS A 785 22.66 13.44 -23.15
C LYS A 785 21.80 12.55 -22.24
N LYS A 786 22.42 11.79 -21.33
CA LYS A 786 21.71 10.88 -20.41
C LYS A 786 20.92 11.65 -19.35
N SER A 787 19.60 11.47 -19.30
CA SER A 787 18.70 12.18 -18.37
C SER A 787 18.08 11.24 -17.34
N LYS A 788 18.35 11.48 -16.04
CA LYS A 788 17.73 10.71 -14.94
C LYS A 788 16.20 10.89 -14.89
N LEU A 789 15.71 12.09 -15.24
CA LEU A 789 14.28 12.43 -15.28
C LEU A 789 13.57 11.59 -16.36
N HIS A 790 14.10 11.61 -17.59
CA HIS A 790 13.60 10.85 -18.74
C HIS A 790 14.03 9.37 -18.72
N ALA A 791 13.77 8.72 -17.58
CA ALA A 791 13.96 7.28 -17.34
C ALA A 791 15.40 6.74 -17.54
N GLY A 792 16.41 7.60 -17.52
CA GLY A 792 17.81 7.21 -17.76
C GLY A 792 18.18 7.03 -19.24
N GLY A 793 17.24 7.33 -20.17
CA GLY A 793 17.50 7.38 -21.61
C GLY A 793 18.36 8.57 -22.01
N LEU A 794 18.78 8.61 -23.28
CA LEU A 794 19.47 9.76 -23.84
C LEU A 794 18.46 10.73 -24.46
N VAL A 795 18.58 12.01 -24.17
CA VAL A 795 17.63 13.07 -24.58
C VAL A 795 18.35 14.16 -25.36
N SER A 796 17.67 14.72 -26.35
CA SER A 796 18.02 16.01 -26.94
C SER A 796 16.76 16.83 -27.20
N SER A 797 16.76 18.09 -26.80
CA SER A 797 15.63 19.02 -26.99
C SER A 797 15.89 19.90 -28.20
N GLY A 798 14.87 20.12 -29.03
CA GLY A 798 14.94 21.09 -30.11
C GLY A 798 14.84 22.54 -29.65
N SER A 799 14.42 22.80 -28.41
CA SER A 799 14.33 24.15 -27.83
C SER A 799 15.66 24.90 -27.92
N ASP A 800 16.78 24.19 -27.68
CA ASP A 800 18.14 24.72 -27.68
C ASP A 800 18.59 25.23 -29.07
N VAL A 801 17.87 24.83 -30.14
CA VAL A 801 18.16 25.18 -31.54
C VAL A 801 16.92 25.72 -32.28
N GLY A 802 15.98 26.31 -31.55
CA GLY A 802 14.82 27.01 -32.13
C GLY A 802 13.75 26.10 -32.74
N ARG A 803 13.75 24.81 -32.42
CA ARG A 803 12.76 23.80 -32.84
C ARG A 803 12.04 23.15 -31.63
N PRO A 804 11.41 23.92 -30.73
CA PRO A 804 10.79 23.41 -29.49
C PRO A 804 9.68 22.37 -29.72
N GLU A 805 9.17 22.23 -30.94
CA GLU A 805 8.21 21.21 -31.35
C GLU A 805 8.71 19.76 -31.24
N TYR A 806 10.02 19.52 -31.11
CA TYR A 806 10.58 18.16 -31.02
C TYR A 806 11.41 17.93 -29.76
N THR A 807 11.19 16.77 -29.14
CA THR A 807 12.13 16.19 -28.16
C THR A 807 12.48 14.77 -28.59
N LEU A 808 13.77 14.50 -28.73
CA LEU A 808 14.31 13.21 -29.16
C LEU A 808 14.69 12.37 -27.94
N TRP A 809 14.25 11.12 -27.87
CA TRP A 809 14.56 10.19 -26.78
C TRP A 809 15.05 8.84 -27.26
N GLN A 810 16.24 8.42 -26.82
CA GLN A 810 16.81 7.10 -27.07
C GLN A 810 16.63 6.20 -25.86
N SER A 811 16.01 5.03 -26.05
CA SER A 811 15.86 4.03 -24.98
C SER A 811 17.22 3.60 -24.38
N PRO A 812 17.32 3.43 -23.05
CA PRO A 812 18.49 2.87 -22.38
C PRO A 812 18.41 1.33 -22.21
N SER A 813 17.26 0.73 -22.50
CA SER A 813 16.95 -0.69 -22.25
C SER A 813 16.83 -1.48 -23.56
N LEU A 814 16.94 -2.82 -23.47
CA LEU A 814 16.72 -3.72 -24.61
C LEU A 814 15.35 -3.45 -25.29
N MET A 815 15.30 -3.62 -26.61
CA MET A 815 14.15 -3.23 -27.43
C MET A 815 12.85 -3.89 -26.96
N ASN A 816 12.92 -5.19 -26.62
CA ASN A 816 11.79 -6.01 -26.21
C ASN A 816 11.12 -5.58 -24.89
N VAL A 817 11.78 -4.77 -24.06
CA VAL A 817 11.28 -4.33 -22.73
C VAL A 817 11.29 -2.81 -22.55
N SER A 818 11.41 -2.04 -23.63
CA SER A 818 11.56 -0.57 -23.57
C SER A 818 10.30 0.22 -23.22
N GLY A 819 9.14 -0.42 -23.11
CA GLY A 819 7.85 0.23 -22.84
C GLY A 819 7.79 1.05 -21.54
N PRO A 820 8.16 0.48 -20.37
CA PRO A 820 8.10 1.22 -19.10
C PRO A 820 9.07 2.42 -19.03
N GLY A 821 10.24 2.30 -19.67
CA GLY A 821 11.20 3.40 -19.79
C GLY A 821 10.64 4.54 -20.65
N LEU A 822 10.10 4.20 -21.82
CA LEU A 822 9.44 5.15 -22.71
C LEU A 822 8.25 5.83 -22.02
N LEU A 823 7.40 5.06 -21.33
CA LEU A 823 6.26 5.59 -20.59
C LEU A 823 6.68 6.64 -19.55
N LYS A 824 7.71 6.36 -18.74
CA LYS A 824 8.20 7.32 -17.74
C LYS A 824 8.79 8.57 -18.40
N ALA A 825 9.58 8.40 -19.47
CA ALA A 825 10.16 9.53 -20.19
C ALA A 825 9.10 10.41 -20.88
N TYR A 826 8.08 9.80 -21.48
CA TYR A 826 6.98 10.51 -22.10
C TYR A 826 6.05 11.19 -21.07
N LYS A 827 5.85 10.58 -19.88
CA LYS A 827 5.18 11.26 -18.75
C LYS A 827 5.96 12.48 -18.24
N GLN A 828 7.29 12.43 -18.21
CA GLN A 828 8.12 13.60 -17.91
C GLN A 828 7.92 14.69 -18.97
N PHE A 829 8.03 14.34 -20.25
CA PHE A 829 7.80 15.27 -21.36
C PHE A 829 6.39 15.90 -21.35
N ILE A 830 5.35 15.17 -20.96
CA ILE A 830 4.00 15.73 -20.74
C ILE A 830 4.03 16.78 -19.61
N ALA A 831 4.71 16.52 -18.50
CA ALA A 831 4.82 17.48 -17.39
C ALA A 831 5.62 18.73 -17.79
N ASP A 832 6.73 18.54 -18.52
CA ASP A 832 7.57 19.62 -19.04
C ASP A 832 6.79 20.48 -20.08
N SER A 833 5.90 19.86 -20.87
CA SER A 833 5.04 20.51 -21.86
C SER A 833 3.75 21.12 -21.26
N ALA A 834 3.35 20.75 -20.04
CA ALA A 834 2.12 21.24 -19.42
C ALA A 834 2.17 22.74 -19.07
N GLY A 835 3.36 23.35 -19.12
CA GLY A 835 3.54 24.80 -18.98
C GLY A 835 3.33 25.62 -20.26
N SER A 836 3.11 25.00 -21.43
CA SER A 836 3.09 25.70 -22.73
C SER A 836 1.80 25.56 -23.56
N SER A 837 0.97 24.53 -23.36
CA SER A 837 -0.29 24.37 -24.11
C SER A 837 -1.52 24.84 -23.33
N THR A 838 -2.44 25.53 -24.01
CA THR A 838 -3.64 26.13 -23.39
C THR A 838 -4.90 25.27 -23.46
N ASP A 839 -4.93 24.27 -24.34
CA ASP A 839 -6.13 23.45 -24.64
C ASP A 839 -6.14 22.07 -23.96
N GLY A 840 -5.16 21.75 -23.09
CA GLY A 840 -5.13 20.53 -22.28
C GLY A 840 -4.97 19.19 -23.03
N GLY A 841 -4.79 19.23 -24.36
CA GLY A 841 -4.52 18.06 -25.19
C GLY A 841 -3.14 17.45 -24.93
N LEU A 842 -3.01 16.12 -25.09
CA LEU A 842 -1.70 15.46 -24.99
C LEU A 842 -0.80 15.81 -26.19
N PRO A 843 0.52 16.02 -25.97
CA PRO A 843 1.52 16.07 -27.03
C PRO A 843 1.57 14.77 -27.84
N GLY A 844 2.03 14.83 -29.09
CA GLY A 844 2.17 13.64 -29.92
C GLY A 844 3.31 12.72 -29.48
N LEU A 845 3.19 11.45 -29.79
CA LEU A 845 4.19 10.41 -29.50
C LEU A 845 4.53 9.66 -30.80
N VAL A 846 5.79 9.70 -31.21
CA VAL A 846 6.30 8.96 -32.37
C VAL A 846 7.32 7.94 -31.90
N VAL A 847 7.18 6.67 -32.31
CA VAL A 847 8.06 5.58 -31.89
C VAL A 847 8.75 4.93 -33.09
N LEU A 848 10.06 5.14 -33.20
CA LEU A 848 10.93 4.53 -34.21
C LEU A 848 11.32 3.11 -33.76
N HIS A 849 11.13 2.12 -34.64
CA HIS A 849 11.42 0.70 -34.36
C HIS A 849 11.86 -0.04 -35.63
N ASP A 850 12.32 -1.29 -35.57
CA ASP A 850 12.67 -2.05 -36.77
C ASP A 850 11.44 -2.73 -37.42
N GLU A 851 11.44 -2.84 -38.75
CA GLU A 851 10.39 -3.50 -39.52
C GLU A 851 11.02 -4.42 -40.57
N MET A 852 10.71 -5.71 -40.48
CA MET A 852 11.26 -6.75 -41.35
C MET A 852 10.53 -6.84 -42.69
N GLU A 853 9.25 -6.46 -42.73
CA GLU A 853 8.43 -6.50 -43.95
C GLU A 853 8.63 -5.24 -44.81
N THR A 854 9.78 -4.59 -44.72
CA THR A 854 10.12 -3.32 -45.39
C THR A 854 11.63 -3.26 -45.59
N ALA A 855 12.08 -2.87 -46.79
CA ALA A 855 13.50 -2.93 -47.16
C ALA A 855 14.34 -1.83 -46.47
N PRO A 856 15.65 -2.04 -46.24
CA PRO A 856 16.56 -0.96 -45.87
C PRO A 856 16.44 0.22 -46.84
N GLY A 857 16.25 1.42 -46.30
CA GLY A 857 15.98 2.62 -47.09
C GLY A 857 14.50 3.01 -47.21
N GLN A 858 13.57 2.27 -46.57
CA GLN A 858 12.14 2.61 -46.53
C GLN A 858 11.64 2.76 -45.09
N LEU A 859 10.71 3.71 -44.89
CA LEU A 859 10.05 3.99 -43.61
C LEU A 859 8.55 3.73 -43.73
N ARG A 860 7.93 3.19 -42.68
CA ARG A 860 6.50 2.84 -42.69
C ARG A 860 5.78 3.30 -41.43
N ALA A 861 5.23 4.51 -41.47
CA ALA A 861 4.34 5.05 -40.43
C ALA A 861 3.01 4.28 -40.37
N ARG A 862 2.50 4.03 -39.16
CA ARG A 862 1.15 3.48 -38.87
C ARG A 862 0.65 4.05 -37.54
N SER A 863 -0.67 4.11 -37.34
CA SER A 863 -1.22 4.46 -36.03
C SER A 863 -0.78 3.45 -34.95
N GLY A 864 -0.49 3.96 -33.76
CA GLY A 864 0.14 3.25 -32.66
C GLY A 864 -0.75 2.19 -31.98
N HIS A 865 -2.08 2.28 -32.12
CA HIS A 865 -3.01 1.25 -31.63
C HIS A 865 -3.01 -0.02 -32.49
N LEU A 866 -2.69 0.07 -33.78
CA LEU A 866 -2.77 -1.05 -34.70
C LEU A 866 -1.84 -2.19 -34.24
N SER A 867 -2.21 -3.44 -34.55
CA SER A 867 -1.48 -4.63 -34.08
C SER A 867 0.04 -4.54 -34.30
N ALA A 868 0.80 -4.97 -33.30
CA ALA A 868 2.26 -5.01 -33.33
C ALA A 868 2.84 -6.18 -34.17
N ARG A 869 2.00 -7.08 -34.71
CA ARG A 869 2.36 -8.25 -35.57
C ARG A 869 3.75 -8.85 -35.25
N GLY A 870 3.88 -9.44 -34.05
CA GLY A 870 5.11 -10.11 -33.60
C GLY A 870 6.11 -9.23 -32.85
N HIS A 871 6.22 -7.94 -33.17
CA HIS A 871 7.23 -7.03 -32.63
C HIS A 871 7.08 -6.79 -31.12
N ASN A 872 7.94 -7.42 -30.31
CA ASN A 872 7.82 -7.37 -28.84
C ASN A 872 8.07 -5.98 -28.24
N GLY A 873 8.99 -5.17 -28.79
CA GLY A 873 9.18 -3.79 -28.33
C GLY A 873 7.92 -2.92 -28.43
N ILE A 874 7.25 -2.91 -29.59
CA ILE A 874 5.98 -2.18 -29.74
C ILE A 874 4.86 -2.76 -28.86
N LYS A 875 4.80 -4.08 -28.62
CA LYS A 875 3.88 -4.65 -27.61
C LYS A 875 4.16 -4.09 -26.22
N SER A 876 5.43 -4.02 -25.80
CA SER A 876 5.84 -3.47 -24.50
C SER A 876 5.42 -2.00 -24.35
N VAL A 877 5.60 -1.19 -25.40
CA VAL A 877 5.12 0.20 -25.45
C VAL A 877 3.59 0.28 -25.36
N GLN A 878 2.86 -0.48 -26.19
CA GLN A 878 1.39 -0.52 -26.17
C GLN A 878 0.84 -0.92 -24.79
N GLN A 879 1.39 -1.97 -24.18
CA GLN A 879 1.01 -2.44 -22.84
C GLN A 879 1.28 -1.38 -21.76
N SER A 880 2.40 -0.65 -21.86
CA SER A 880 2.77 0.40 -20.90
C SER A 880 1.91 1.66 -21.04
N LEU A 881 1.55 2.04 -22.26
CA LEU A 881 0.61 3.14 -22.50
C LEU A 881 -0.82 2.75 -22.08
N GLN A 882 -1.21 1.50 -22.27
CA GLN A 882 -2.53 1.00 -21.86
C GLN A 882 -2.68 0.95 -20.33
N SER A 883 -1.69 0.39 -19.61
CA SER A 883 -1.73 0.33 -18.13
C SER A 883 -1.67 1.71 -17.47
N ALA A 884 -1.18 2.73 -18.19
CA ALA A 884 -1.18 4.12 -17.75
C ALA A 884 -2.45 4.91 -18.14
N GLY A 885 -3.42 4.30 -18.82
CA GLY A 885 -4.60 5.00 -19.35
C GLY A 885 -4.27 6.06 -20.42
N LEU A 886 -3.10 5.97 -21.05
CA LEU A 886 -2.64 6.91 -22.08
C LEU A 886 -2.90 6.41 -23.50
N LEU A 887 -2.93 5.09 -23.74
CA LEU A 887 -3.07 4.55 -25.10
C LEU A 887 -4.36 5.05 -25.77
N THR A 888 -5.51 4.92 -25.10
CA THR A 888 -6.81 5.42 -25.58
C THR A 888 -6.84 6.95 -25.74
N ARG A 889 -6.12 7.70 -24.90
CA ARG A 889 -6.01 9.17 -24.99
C ARG A 889 -5.08 9.65 -26.11
N LEU A 890 -4.35 8.75 -26.75
CA LEU A 890 -3.43 9.02 -27.86
C LEU A 890 -3.95 8.43 -29.19
N THR A 891 -5.21 8.02 -29.23
CA THR A 891 -5.83 7.34 -30.38
C THR A 891 -7.20 7.93 -30.61
N ASP A 892 -7.55 8.17 -31.87
CA ASP A 892 -8.90 8.58 -32.25
C ASP A 892 -9.75 7.36 -32.58
N ASP A 893 -11.01 7.34 -32.14
CA ASP A 893 -11.97 6.29 -32.49
C ASP A 893 -12.29 6.25 -34.01
N THR A 894 -11.93 7.32 -34.74
CA THR A 894 -12.03 7.45 -36.19
C THR A 894 -10.85 6.85 -36.97
N GLY A 895 -9.80 6.36 -36.30
CA GLY A 895 -8.69 5.61 -36.90
C GLY A 895 -7.75 6.37 -37.86
N ASN A 896 -7.88 7.69 -38.00
CA ASN A 896 -7.19 8.52 -39.01
C ASN A 896 -6.35 9.69 -38.43
N GLY A 897 -6.42 9.96 -37.12
CA GLY A 897 -5.80 11.13 -36.46
C GLY A 897 -5.02 10.84 -35.16
N GLY A 898 -4.80 9.57 -34.80
CA GLY A 898 -4.23 9.19 -33.50
C GLY A 898 -2.85 9.78 -33.20
N LYS A 899 -2.75 10.48 -32.05
CA LYS A 899 -1.55 11.18 -31.57
C LYS A 899 -0.35 10.27 -31.25
N PHE A 900 -0.55 8.95 -31.09
CA PHE A 900 0.53 7.96 -31.06
C PHE A 900 0.70 7.32 -32.45
N ILE A 901 1.86 7.55 -33.06
CA ILE A 901 2.30 6.95 -34.32
C ILE A 901 3.52 6.05 -34.06
N LYS A 902 3.60 4.93 -34.78
CA LYS A 902 4.80 4.08 -34.86
C LYS A 902 5.37 4.09 -36.27
N ILE A 903 6.68 4.24 -36.39
CA ILE A 903 7.39 4.26 -37.67
C ILE A 903 8.34 3.07 -37.70
N GLY A 904 8.01 2.09 -38.55
CA GLY A 904 8.89 0.98 -38.84
C GLY A 904 10.01 1.43 -39.78
N VAL A 905 11.25 1.29 -39.32
CA VAL A 905 12.48 1.49 -40.08
C VAL A 905 12.80 0.17 -40.76
N GLY A 906 12.79 0.13 -42.10
CA GLY A 906 13.01 -1.09 -42.85
C GLY A 906 14.39 -1.71 -42.57
N ILE A 907 14.40 -2.99 -42.19
CA ILE A 907 15.63 -3.78 -42.03
C ILE A 907 15.67 -5.00 -42.96
N GLY A 908 14.57 -5.31 -43.66
CA GLY A 908 14.46 -6.50 -44.51
C GLY A 908 14.36 -7.83 -43.75
N ARG A 909 14.61 -8.92 -44.48
CA ARG A 909 14.52 -10.31 -44.01
C ARG A 909 15.83 -11.06 -44.25
N PRO A 910 16.06 -12.19 -43.55
CA PRO A 910 17.11 -13.14 -43.92
C PRO A 910 17.02 -13.56 -45.39
N ALA A 911 18.15 -14.01 -45.96
CA ALA A 911 18.20 -14.57 -47.31
C ALA A 911 17.14 -15.68 -47.51
N GLY A 912 16.53 -15.74 -48.70
CA GLY A 912 15.39 -16.63 -48.98
C GLY A 912 14.07 -16.21 -48.30
N GLY A 913 14.03 -15.08 -47.59
CA GLY A 913 12.82 -14.56 -46.94
C GLY A 913 12.37 -15.35 -45.71
N SER A 914 13.27 -16.14 -45.12
CA SER A 914 13.00 -17.15 -44.09
C SER A 914 12.15 -16.64 -42.91
N ARG A 915 11.37 -17.56 -42.33
CA ARG A 915 10.54 -17.36 -41.13
C ARG A 915 10.98 -18.22 -39.96
N ASP A 916 12.10 -18.93 -40.08
CA ASP A 916 12.68 -19.66 -38.96
C ASP A 916 13.11 -18.70 -37.84
N ARG A 917 12.92 -19.12 -36.58
CA ARG A 917 13.17 -18.27 -35.40
C ARG A 917 14.64 -18.02 -35.16
N GLU A 918 15.51 -19.00 -35.40
CA GLU A 918 16.94 -18.89 -35.13
C GLU A 918 17.61 -18.05 -36.21
N GLN A 919 17.27 -18.29 -37.48
CA GLN A 919 17.73 -17.49 -38.62
C GLN A 919 17.26 -16.02 -38.52
N VAL A 920 16.01 -15.78 -38.12
CA VAL A 920 15.51 -14.41 -37.87
C VAL A 920 16.23 -13.76 -36.69
N SER A 921 16.41 -14.46 -35.57
CA SER A 921 17.13 -13.95 -34.39
C SER A 921 18.58 -13.57 -34.74
N ALA A 922 19.30 -14.45 -35.44
CA ALA A 922 20.68 -14.21 -35.87
C ALA A 922 20.80 -13.04 -36.85
N TYR A 923 19.85 -12.88 -37.77
CA TYR A 923 19.82 -11.76 -38.72
C TYR A 923 19.57 -10.40 -38.02
N VAL A 924 18.59 -10.37 -37.11
CA VAL A 924 18.16 -9.18 -36.36
C VAL A 924 19.20 -8.74 -35.33
N LEU A 925 19.90 -9.70 -34.70
CA LEU A 925 21.08 -9.44 -33.85
C LEU A 925 22.39 -9.28 -34.65
N GLY A 926 22.37 -9.48 -35.97
CA GLY A 926 23.49 -9.18 -36.85
C GLY A 926 23.74 -7.68 -36.94
N LYS A 927 25.01 -7.27 -37.02
CA LYS A 927 25.40 -5.88 -37.27
C LYS A 927 24.96 -5.43 -38.67
N PHE A 928 24.67 -4.14 -38.82
CA PHE A 928 24.59 -3.50 -40.13
C PHE A 928 25.98 -3.39 -40.76
N GLY A 929 26.06 -3.57 -42.08
CA GLY A 929 27.22 -3.17 -42.90
C GLY A 929 27.21 -1.68 -43.22
N THR A 930 28.35 -1.16 -43.67
CA THR A 930 28.55 0.27 -43.95
C THR A 930 27.56 0.83 -44.98
N SER A 931 27.21 0.04 -46.00
CA SER A 931 26.20 0.41 -47.01
C SER A 931 24.79 0.46 -46.43
N GLU A 932 24.39 -0.49 -45.58
CA GLU A 932 23.08 -0.45 -44.90
C GLU A 932 22.96 0.77 -43.98
N LEU A 933 24.03 1.12 -43.24
CA LEU A 933 24.06 2.33 -42.41
C LEU A 933 23.93 3.61 -43.23
N ALA A 934 24.63 3.70 -44.38
CA ALA A 934 24.51 4.84 -45.29
C ALA A 934 23.09 4.97 -45.87
N THR A 935 22.50 3.86 -46.32
CA THR A 935 21.12 3.80 -46.82
C THR A 935 20.11 4.22 -45.74
N LEU A 936 20.27 3.78 -44.49
CA LEU A 936 19.42 4.20 -43.38
C LEU A 936 19.57 5.69 -43.05
N ALA A 937 20.80 6.22 -43.00
CA ALA A 937 21.04 7.64 -42.80
C ALA A 937 20.40 8.50 -43.92
N GLY A 938 20.39 8.00 -45.16
CA GLY A 938 19.70 8.64 -46.29
C GLY A 938 18.19 8.83 -46.09
N THR A 939 17.53 7.97 -45.30
CA THR A 939 16.07 8.11 -45.02
C THR A 939 15.70 9.26 -44.10
N THR A 940 16.69 9.99 -43.55
CA THR A 940 16.43 11.01 -42.52
C THR A 940 15.55 12.15 -43.01
N GLY A 941 15.68 12.60 -44.27
CA GLY A 941 14.80 13.65 -44.82
C GLY A 941 13.35 13.18 -44.95
N THR A 942 13.12 11.94 -45.40
CA THR A 942 11.79 11.30 -45.37
C THR A 942 11.22 11.23 -43.95
N LEU A 943 12.05 11.00 -42.93
CA LEU A 943 11.60 11.04 -41.54
C LEU A 943 11.19 12.46 -41.11
N VAL A 944 11.92 13.51 -41.52
CA VAL A 944 11.52 14.91 -41.24
C VAL A 944 10.18 15.24 -41.92
N GLU A 945 10.01 14.89 -43.20
CA GLU A 945 8.75 15.07 -43.94
C GLU A 945 7.57 14.35 -43.26
N LEU A 946 7.79 13.10 -42.82
CA LEU A 946 6.80 12.34 -42.05
C LEU A 946 6.50 12.98 -40.68
N LEU A 947 7.50 13.54 -40.00
CA LEU A 947 7.33 14.17 -38.69
C LEU A 947 6.55 15.49 -38.77
N GLU A 948 6.86 16.37 -39.73
CA GLU A 948 6.04 17.57 -39.98
C GLU A 948 4.61 17.18 -40.43
N GLY A 949 4.48 16.15 -41.26
CA GLY A 949 3.18 15.62 -41.71
C GLY A 949 2.35 14.92 -40.61
N ILE A 950 2.98 14.48 -39.53
CA ILE A 950 2.33 13.99 -38.30
C ILE A 950 1.95 15.19 -37.41
N ARG A 951 2.88 16.13 -37.21
CA ARG A 951 2.70 17.36 -36.42
C ARG A 951 1.53 18.20 -36.93
N ALA A 952 1.41 18.36 -38.24
CA ALA A 952 0.32 19.10 -38.89
C ALA A 952 -1.08 18.45 -38.78
N LYS A 953 -1.18 17.27 -38.14
CA LYS A 953 -2.44 16.53 -37.88
C LYS A 953 -2.80 16.43 -36.40
N ILE A 954 -1.99 16.99 -35.48
CA ILE A 954 -2.04 16.76 -34.02
C ILE A 954 -2.40 18.04 -33.27
#